data_AF-A0A7V3DHB5-F1
#
_entry.id   AF-A0A7V3DHB5-F1
#
_cell.length_a   1.000
_cell.length_b   1.000
_cell.length_c   1.000
_cell.angle_alpha   90.00
_cell.angle_beta   90.00
_cell.angle_gamma   90.00
#
_symmetry.space_group_name_H-M   'P 1'
#
loop_
_entity.id
_entity.type
_entity.pdbx_description
1 polymer ?
#
loop_
_entity_poly.entity_id
_entity_poly.type
_entity_poly.pdbx_seq_one_letter_code
_entity_poly.pdbx_strand_id
1 'polypeptide(L)'
;MAKQFLVVVAVALIAASPVWAGTADVPRILVAGDSWGAFMQLLRSFDAAMPDFGWGGIGQRGHNTTSVGARAFSSEDPDPRWLARIPQELADFPTIDIVHLSLGGNDVVFDSYWYPGMSEQAIQARIDGIVAKTAEIVDGILAIRPNIRVALCGYDFGNHPIDGMSIPQMNAIWVRFEQARKDMALAKGPRVFYVHNLGLMQYHYGIPLANPPIAPEQVPYPGGFAENYVPMPGGNPNYNGPLESLMDDDMHLTLEGYDYIAHRCFTEIYNTWLSWPVVYEILPEAKADKSPLQTFRITFSKPVSGVDETDFAVTGVSGATVAGVSGNGAQYTVSVDLNGGSGTAQLVVADDDTIVDDQARPLGGSGVHNGDFAHNGPLQFADPELAGPADFDGAMWSLSRAFTVVSWMLGGQQFDPDHCDANGGSIAVNPPSITGNNMLDSAELALVDECIRDHTIDLSGTGGIAHWQVVHAYAHNHTQILADLGGPDGRVLRSVPGMDIMMAGFMTLGDSGSTLIPVLLITAVSAFIQFPGVSTPDILNYERSLAQYLGPGGDADGDGFTNRQEYEQFFMSGGREAYVRAALNPSITPPSCANTQGGTFDEGQAFCLGVPGQYDIAGGFQWYHNGDPIEDNGRIMGSRTRDLHIHALKASDAGEYECIYDNETKHFGPVLLSVTSHTPAVGMSGLCVLAAALVAGAAARLRGKC
;
A
#
# COMPACT_ATOMS: atom_id res chain seq x y z
N MET A 1 3.98 -23.97 -13.19
CA MET A 1 3.88 -24.37 -11.77
C MET A 1 5.06 -23.88 -10.93
N ALA A 2 6.31 -24.35 -11.11
CA ALA A 2 7.43 -23.88 -10.27
C ALA A 2 7.64 -22.34 -10.31
N LYS A 3 7.61 -21.71 -11.50
CA LYS A 3 7.60 -20.24 -11.62
C LYS A 3 6.34 -19.57 -11.04
N GLN A 4 5.17 -20.22 -11.06
CA GLN A 4 3.93 -19.67 -10.49
C GLN A 4 3.96 -19.63 -8.94
N PHE A 5 4.65 -20.59 -8.31
CA PHE A 5 4.92 -20.54 -6.87
C PHE A 5 5.81 -19.34 -6.51
N LEU A 6 6.84 -19.06 -7.32
CA LEU A 6 7.66 -17.87 -7.15
C LEU A 6 6.87 -16.58 -7.37
N VAL A 7 6.14 -16.44 -8.49
CA VAL A 7 5.35 -15.24 -8.84
C VAL A 7 4.52 -14.69 -7.67
N VAL A 8 3.79 -15.55 -6.94
CA VAL A 8 2.92 -15.13 -5.83
C VAL A 8 3.67 -14.50 -4.65
N VAL A 9 4.91 -14.92 -4.37
CA VAL A 9 5.75 -14.35 -3.30
C VAL A 9 6.72 -13.29 -3.85
N ALA A 10 7.08 -13.39 -5.12
CA ALA A 10 8.11 -12.57 -5.76
C ALA A 10 7.58 -11.22 -6.24
N VAL A 11 6.32 -11.17 -6.71
CA VAL A 11 5.68 -9.92 -7.10
C VAL A 11 5.13 -9.17 -5.88
N ALA A 12 4.93 -9.88 -4.78
CA ALA A 12 4.34 -9.33 -3.56
C ALA A 12 5.10 -8.14 -2.99
N LEU A 13 6.45 -8.13 -2.99
CA LEU A 13 7.25 -7.11 -2.30
C LEU A 13 8.46 -6.61 -3.13
N ILE A 14 8.17 -6.13 -4.34
CA ILE A 14 9.15 -5.58 -5.29
C ILE A 14 9.59 -4.14 -4.91
N ALA A 15 10.56 -4.05 -3.97
CA ALA A 15 11.76 -3.16 -3.97
C ALA A 15 12.01 -2.06 -2.87
N ALA A 16 13.27 -2.00 -2.33
CA ALA A 16 13.96 -1.24 -1.23
C ALA A 16 15.29 -0.34 -1.38
N SER A 17 15.32 1.01 -1.42
CA SER A 17 16.46 1.97 -1.73
C SER A 17 16.05 3.47 -2.04
N PRO A 18 16.56 4.58 -1.45
CA PRO A 18 16.04 5.94 -1.62
C PRO A 18 16.99 7.02 -2.22
N VAL A 19 16.57 7.63 -3.32
CA VAL A 19 16.33 9.09 -3.22
C VAL A 19 14.92 9.21 -2.68
N TRP A 20 14.62 10.17 -1.80
CA TRP A 20 13.22 10.55 -1.63
C TRP A 20 12.67 10.91 -3.01
N ALA A 21 11.51 10.39 -3.40
CA ALA A 21 10.67 11.17 -4.30
C ALA A 21 10.33 12.41 -3.47
N GLY A 22 11.05 13.51 -3.71
CA GLY A 22 11.18 14.55 -2.70
C GLY A 22 9.83 15.18 -2.39
N THR A 23 9.72 15.90 -1.28
CA THR A 23 8.61 16.85 -1.04
C THR A 23 8.43 17.91 -2.14
N ALA A 24 9.28 17.89 -3.18
CA ALA A 24 9.26 18.73 -4.38
C ALA A 24 9.14 17.95 -5.72
N ASP A 25 8.98 16.62 -5.75
CA ASP A 25 8.86 15.85 -7.01
C ASP A 25 7.49 16.07 -7.66
N VAL A 26 7.40 17.00 -8.62
CA VAL A 26 6.12 17.42 -9.21
C VAL A 26 5.58 16.33 -10.16
N PRO A 27 4.42 15.71 -9.89
CA PRO A 27 3.86 14.69 -10.76
C PRO A 27 3.41 15.31 -12.08
N ARG A 28 4.01 14.85 -13.18
CA ARG A 28 3.67 15.25 -14.56
C ARG A 28 3.09 14.09 -15.38
N ILE A 29 3.41 12.85 -14.99
CA ILE A 29 3.10 11.63 -15.75
C ILE A 29 2.16 10.75 -14.94
N LEU A 30 0.99 10.43 -15.50
CA LEU A 30 0.11 9.36 -15.02
C LEU A 30 0.31 8.12 -15.90
N VAL A 31 0.73 7.01 -15.29
CA VAL A 31 0.80 5.69 -15.89
C VAL A 31 -0.57 5.02 -15.73
N ALA A 32 -1.15 4.55 -16.83
CA ALA A 32 -2.49 3.99 -16.85
C ALA A 32 -2.61 2.77 -17.79
N GLY A 33 -3.62 1.94 -17.53
CA GLY A 33 -3.97 0.79 -18.37
C GLY A 33 -3.49 -0.55 -17.82
N ASP A 34 -2.90 -1.38 -18.68
CA ASP A 34 -2.70 -2.80 -18.41
C ASP A 34 -1.42 -3.14 -17.62
N SER A 35 -1.04 -4.42 -17.63
CA SER A 35 0.10 -4.97 -16.89
C SER A 35 1.44 -4.33 -17.24
N TRP A 36 1.64 -3.89 -18.50
CA TRP A 36 2.85 -3.15 -18.86
C TRP A 36 2.88 -1.79 -18.16
N GLY A 37 1.73 -1.10 -18.09
CA GLY A 37 1.58 0.10 -17.26
C GLY A 37 1.80 -0.20 -15.77
N ALA A 38 1.20 -1.27 -15.25
CA ALA A 38 1.33 -1.67 -13.85
C ALA A 38 2.78 -1.98 -13.45
N PHE A 39 3.54 -2.67 -14.29
CA PHE A 39 4.95 -2.94 -14.04
C PHE A 39 5.84 -1.70 -14.23
N MET A 40 5.60 -0.85 -15.24
CA MET A 40 6.31 0.45 -15.35
C MET A 40 5.99 1.40 -14.18
N GLN A 41 4.81 1.27 -13.56
CA GLN A 41 4.49 1.96 -12.32
C GLN A 41 5.21 1.34 -11.12
N LEU A 42 5.05 0.03 -10.89
CA LEU A 42 5.66 -0.67 -9.76
C LEU A 42 7.18 -0.50 -9.77
N LEU A 43 7.82 -0.67 -10.93
CA LEU A 43 9.26 -0.53 -11.12
C LEU A 43 9.70 0.93 -11.25
N ARG A 44 8.80 1.92 -11.28
CA ARG A 44 9.13 3.35 -11.42
C ARG A 44 10.06 3.65 -12.60
N SER A 45 9.76 3.10 -13.77
CA SER A 45 10.67 3.15 -14.93
C SER A 45 10.89 4.56 -15.49
N PHE A 46 9.92 5.47 -15.37
CA PHE A 46 10.13 6.85 -15.78
C PHE A 46 11.03 7.61 -14.80
N ASP A 47 10.85 7.42 -13.49
CA ASP A 47 11.68 8.10 -12.48
C ASP A 47 13.17 7.69 -12.55
N ALA A 48 13.49 6.51 -13.07
CA ALA A 48 14.88 6.10 -13.33
C ALA A 48 15.46 6.73 -14.60
N ALA A 49 14.65 6.87 -15.66
CA ALA A 49 15.06 7.52 -16.89
C ALA A 49 15.18 9.05 -16.74
N MET A 50 14.33 9.69 -15.93
CA MET A 50 14.24 11.14 -15.79
C MET A 50 15.59 11.86 -15.57
N PRO A 51 16.48 11.44 -14.64
CA PRO A 51 17.79 12.07 -14.45
C PRO A 51 18.66 12.13 -15.71
N ASP A 52 18.68 11.06 -16.51
CA ASP A 52 19.51 10.96 -17.71
C ASP A 52 19.07 11.93 -18.83
N PHE A 53 17.81 12.35 -18.82
CA PHE A 53 17.26 13.38 -19.70
C PHE A 53 17.17 14.77 -19.05
N GLY A 54 17.68 14.93 -17.82
CA GLY A 54 17.70 16.21 -17.09
C GLY A 54 16.38 16.59 -16.39
N TRP A 55 15.46 15.64 -16.21
CA TRP A 55 14.12 15.84 -15.64
C TRP A 55 13.96 15.36 -14.19
N GLY A 56 15.03 15.40 -13.39
CA GLY A 56 14.93 15.17 -11.94
C GLY A 56 14.05 16.22 -11.26
N GLY A 57 13.28 15.83 -10.23
CA GLY A 57 12.24 16.66 -9.62
C GLY A 57 10.89 16.63 -10.35
N ILE A 58 10.75 15.76 -11.35
CA ILE A 58 9.46 15.33 -11.92
C ILE A 58 9.13 13.96 -11.33
N GLY A 59 7.84 13.65 -11.15
CA GLY A 59 7.38 12.33 -10.69
C GLY A 59 6.39 11.65 -11.64
N GLN A 60 6.37 10.31 -11.58
CA GLN A 60 5.27 9.48 -12.09
C GLN A 60 4.25 9.10 -10.99
N ARG A 61 2.99 8.91 -11.38
CA ARG A 61 1.94 8.27 -10.58
C ARG A 61 1.26 7.17 -11.38
N GLY A 62 0.59 6.22 -10.73
CA GLY A 62 -0.13 5.16 -11.45
C GLY A 62 -0.80 4.07 -10.61
N HIS A 63 -0.49 3.96 -9.30
CA HIS A 63 -0.92 2.83 -8.44
C HIS A 63 -2.42 2.49 -8.50
N ASN A 64 -3.25 3.52 -8.70
CA ASN A 64 -4.70 3.43 -8.77
C ASN A 64 -5.26 3.22 -10.20
N THR A 65 -4.50 3.55 -11.23
CA THR A 65 -4.96 3.69 -12.62
C THR A 65 -4.40 2.64 -13.59
N THR A 66 -3.67 1.66 -13.05
CA THR A 66 -3.23 0.44 -13.77
C THR A 66 -3.89 -0.81 -13.20
N SER A 67 -4.27 -1.75 -14.05
CA SER A 67 -4.85 -3.07 -13.68
C SER A 67 -4.18 -4.17 -14.51
N VAL A 68 -3.54 -5.15 -13.86
CA VAL A 68 -2.92 -6.28 -14.56
C VAL A 68 -4.01 -7.14 -15.20
N GLY A 69 -3.94 -7.32 -16.52
CA GLY A 69 -4.98 -8.01 -17.29
C GLY A 69 -6.09 -7.11 -17.84
N ALA A 70 -5.98 -5.78 -17.66
CA ALA A 70 -6.93 -4.81 -18.20
C ALA A 70 -7.03 -4.87 -19.73
N ARG A 71 -8.23 -4.58 -20.24
CA ARG A 71 -8.61 -4.72 -21.66
C ARG A 71 -9.32 -3.47 -22.18
N ALA A 72 -9.28 -3.25 -23.48
CA ALA A 72 -10.12 -2.25 -24.15
C ALA A 72 -11.59 -2.73 -24.29
N PHE A 73 -11.79 -4.06 -24.34
CA PHE A 73 -13.08 -4.74 -24.25
C PHE A 73 -13.19 -5.55 -22.95
N SER A 74 -14.22 -5.28 -22.13
CA SER A 74 -15.12 -6.27 -21.48
C SER A 74 -15.74 -5.71 -20.19
N SER A 75 -16.62 -6.50 -19.58
CA SER A 75 -17.00 -6.41 -18.16
C SER A 75 -16.24 -7.43 -17.29
N GLU A 76 -15.12 -7.97 -17.78
CA GLU A 76 -14.32 -9.02 -17.15
C GLU A 76 -12.88 -8.55 -16.81
N ASP A 77 -12.67 -7.23 -16.77
CA ASP A 77 -11.46 -6.62 -16.19
C ASP A 77 -11.38 -6.99 -14.69
N PRO A 78 -10.21 -7.42 -14.16
CA PRO A 78 -10.07 -7.79 -12.76
C PRO A 78 -10.22 -6.60 -11.78
N ASP A 79 -10.04 -5.35 -12.23
CA ASP A 79 -10.51 -4.17 -11.48
C ASP A 79 -11.05 -3.08 -12.43
N PRO A 80 -12.33 -3.14 -12.86
CA PRO A 80 -12.90 -2.24 -13.87
C PRO A 80 -12.98 -0.76 -13.43
N ARG A 81 -12.50 -0.45 -12.22
CA ARG A 81 -12.43 0.91 -11.66
C ARG A 81 -11.17 1.68 -12.07
N TRP A 82 -10.14 1.05 -12.68
CA TRP A 82 -8.91 1.75 -13.06
C TRP A 82 -9.19 2.95 -14.00
N LEU A 83 -10.03 2.75 -15.03
CA LEU A 83 -10.51 3.82 -15.92
C LEU A 83 -11.25 4.92 -15.16
N ALA A 84 -12.10 4.55 -14.20
CA ALA A 84 -12.91 5.48 -13.42
C ALA A 84 -12.09 6.31 -12.41
N ARG A 85 -10.88 5.85 -12.06
CA ARG A 85 -9.93 6.59 -11.19
C ARG A 85 -9.06 7.59 -11.95
N ILE A 86 -8.93 7.48 -13.28
CA ILE A 86 -8.12 8.43 -14.08
C ILE A 86 -8.58 9.88 -13.90
N PRO A 87 -9.89 10.24 -13.98
CA PRO A 87 -10.34 11.60 -13.72
C PRO A 87 -10.09 12.09 -12.30
N GLN A 88 -10.02 11.18 -11.31
CA GLN A 88 -9.77 11.52 -9.91
C GLN A 88 -8.29 11.86 -9.68
N GLU A 89 -7.35 10.98 -10.06
CA GLU A 89 -5.91 11.28 -9.98
C GLU A 89 -5.55 12.54 -10.79
N LEU A 90 -6.19 12.79 -11.94
CA LEU A 90 -5.96 14.00 -12.75
C LEU A 90 -6.57 15.29 -12.17
N ALA A 91 -7.46 15.18 -11.17
CA ALA A 91 -8.03 16.29 -10.42
C ALA A 91 -7.26 16.56 -9.12
N ASP A 92 -6.83 15.49 -8.43
CA ASP A 92 -6.02 15.56 -7.21
C ASP A 92 -4.58 16.00 -7.51
N PHE A 93 -4.03 15.60 -8.67
CA PHE A 93 -2.68 15.95 -9.14
C PHE A 93 -2.74 16.78 -10.44
N PRO A 94 -3.21 18.05 -10.38
CA PRO A 94 -3.50 18.87 -11.56
C PRO A 94 -2.26 19.26 -12.39
N THR A 95 -1.04 19.10 -11.86
CA THR A 95 0.20 19.29 -12.65
C THR A 95 0.42 18.18 -13.69
N ILE A 96 -0.27 17.05 -13.58
CA ILE A 96 -0.20 15.99 -14.59
C ILE A 96 -0.83 16.48 -15.90
N ASP A 97 -0.02 16.42 -16.97
CA ASP A 97 -0.38 16.77 -18.34
C ASP A 97 0.07 15.72 -19.38
N ILE A 98 0.71 14.63 -18.91
CA ILE A 98 1.12 13.47 -19.70
C ILE A 98 0.43 12.22 -19.12
N VAL A 99 -0.29 11.47 -19.96
CA VAL A 99 -0.82 10.14 -19.62
C VAL A 99 -0.11 9.10 -20.47
N HIS A 100 0.62 8.19 -19.83
CA HIS A 100 1.16 6.99 -20.45
C HIS A 100 0.10 5.90 -20.45
N LEU A 101 -0.34 5.45 -21.64
CA LEU A 101 -1.38 4.43 -21.77
C LEU A 101 -0.84 3.17 -22.45
N SER A 102 -0.72 2.09 -21.69
CA SER A 102 -0.58 0.73 -22.24
C SER A 102 -1.95 0.06 -22.23
N LEU A 103 -2.49 -0.30 -23.40
CA LEU A 103 -3.79 -0.97 -23.48
C LEU A 103 -4.01 -1.66 -24.82
N GLY A 104 -4.65 -2.83 -24.76
CA GLY A 104 -5.11 -3.62 -25.90
C GLY A 104 -4.32 -4.93 -26.11
N GLY A 105 -3.19 -5.10 -25.41
CA GLY A 105 -2.39 -6.33 -25.47
C GLY A 105 -3.14 -7.55 -24.96
N ASN A 106 -3.89 -7.41 -23.86
CA ASN A 106 -4.74 -8.48 -23.34
C ASN A 106 -5.89 -8.85 -24.29
N ASP A 107 -6.47 -7.87 -25.00
CA ASP A 107 -7.49 -8.10 -26.02
C ASP A 107 -6.94 -8.88 -27.23
N VAL A 108 -5.69 -8.60 -27.61
CA VAL A 108 -4.94 -9.39 -28.61
C VAL A 108 -4.69 -10.80 -28.10
N VAL A 109 -4.24 -10.98 -26.86
CA VAL A 109 -3.90 -12.30 -26.31
C VAL A 109 -5.13 -13.17 -26.06
N PHE A 110 -6.15 -12.66 -25.35
CA PHE A 110 -7.25 -13.47 -24.80
C PHE A 110 -8.57 -13.41 -25.59
N ASP A 111 -8.98 -12.22 -26.08
CA ASP A 111 -10.32 -12.03 -26.67
C ASP A 111 -10.37 -12.19 -28.20
N SER A 112 -9.20 -12.22 -28.85
CA SER A 112 -9.11 -12.26 -30.31
C SER A 112 -9.22 -13.65 -30.94
N TYR A 113 -9.18 -14.73 -30.15
CA TYR A 113 -9.36 -16.12 -30.62
C TYR A 113 -8.67 -16.41 -31.96
N TRP A 114 -7.37 -16.12 -32.04
CA TRP A 114 -6.54 -16.34 -33.22
C TRP A 114 -6.48 -17.84 -33.57
N TYR A 115 -6.38 -18.16 -34.87
CA TYR A 115 -6.21 -19.54 -35.31
C TYR A 115 -5.45 -19.63 -36.66
N PRO A 116 -4.76 -20.75 -36.94
CA PRO A 116 -4.03 -20.94 -38.19
C PRO A 116 -4.95 -20.86 -39.41
N GLY A 117 -4.66 -19.93 -40.32
CA GLY A 117 -5.46 -19.73 -41.52
C GLY A 117 -6.71 -18.84 -41.33
N MET A 118 -6.82 -18.10 -40.22
CA MET A 118 -7.77 -16.98 -40.14
C MET A 118 -7.54 -16.02 -41.32
N SER A 119 -8.62 -15.54 -41.94
CA SER A 119 -8.50 -14.67 -43.11
C SER A 119 -8.01 -13.27 -42.74
N GLU A 120 -7.24 -12.65 -43.64
CA GLU A 120 -6.75 -11.27 -43.52
C GLU A 120 -7.84 -10.27 -43.10
N GLN A 121 -9.05 -10.41 -43.67
CA GLN A 121 -10.21 -9.57 -43.34
C GLN A 121 -10.72 -9.81 -41.90
N ALA A 122 -10.72 -11.04 -41.43
CA ALA A 122 -11.10 -11.37 -40.05
C ALA A 122 -10.04 -10.94 -39.03
N ILE A 123 -8.76 -10.97 -39.42
CA ILE A 123 -7.66 -10.44 -38.60
C ILE A 123 -7.80 -8.92 -38.45
N GLN A 124 -7.96 -8.21 -39.57
CA GLN A 124 -8.11 -6.75 -39.57
C GLN A 124 -9.35 -6.31 -38.77
N ALA A 125 -10.52 -6.94 -39.00
CA ALA A 125 -11.75 -6.57 -38.30
C ALA A 125 -11.69 -6.77 -36.77
N ARG A 126 -10.84 -7.65 -36.26
CA ARG A 126 -10.57 -7.79 -34.81
C ARG A 126 -9.70 -6.64 -34.31
N ILE A 127 -8.60 -6.36 -35.01
CA ILE A 127 -7.67 -5.26 -34.70
C ILE A 127 -8.40 -3.91 -34.71
N ASP A 128 -9.18 -3.64 -35.75
CA ASP A 128 -9.99 -2.42 -35.90
C ASP A 128 -10.93 -2.22 -34.70
N GLY A 129 -11.51 -3.31 -34.18
CA GLY A 129 -12.36 -3.29 -32.99
C GLY A 129 -11.61 -2.87 -31.73
N ILE A 130 -10.45 -3.48 -31.45
CA ILE A 130 -9.64 -3.17 -30.25
C ILE A 130 -9.18 -1.72 -30.32
N VAL A 131 -8.63 -1.32 -31.48
CA VAL A 131 -8.11 0.03 -31.69
C VAL A 131 -9.23 1.09 -31.61
N ALA A 132 -10.46 0.78 -32.03
CA ALA A 132 -11.61 1.66 -31.82
C ALA A 132 -11.94 1.85 -30.34
N LYS A 133 -11.83 0.81 -29.49
CA LYS A 133 -12.04 0.96 -28.03
C LYS A 133 -10.88 1.66 -27.33
N THR A 134 -9.64 1.41 -27.72
CA THR A 134 -8.50 2.23 -27.29
C THR A 134 -8.71 3.70 -27.70
N ALA A 135 -9.25 3.97 -28.90
CA ALA A 135 -9.53 5.33 -29.36
C ALA A 135 -10.62 6.05 -28.54
N GLU A 136 -11.70 5.35 -28.17
CA GLU A 136 -12.75 5.87 -27.26
C GLU A 136 -12.17 6.23 -25.88
N ILE A 137 -11.29 5.39 -25.32
CA ILE A 137 -10.63 5.63 -24.03
C ILE A 137 -9.68 6.84 -24.12
N VAL A 138 -8.89 6.95 -25.19
CA VAL A 138 -8.02 8.11 -25.44
C VAL A 138 -8.83 9.40 -25.56
N ASP A 139 -9.98 9.39 -26.25
CA ASP A 139 -10.86 10.57 -26.34
C ASP A 139 -11.46 10.93 -24.97
N GLY A 140 -11.84 9.93 -24.17
CA GLY A 140 -12.28 10.14 -22.79
C GLY A 140 -11.24 10.83 -21.92
N ILE A 141 -9.96 10.42 -22.02
CA ILE A 141 -8.84 11.01 -21.30
C ILE A 141 -8.57 12.46 -21.77
N LEU A 142 -8.53 12.68 -23.08
CA LEU A 142 -8.28 14.00 -23.70
C LEU A 142 -9.40 15.03 -23.48
N ALA A 143 -10.59 14.56 -23.04
CA ALA A 143 -11.74 15.40 -22.70
C ALA A 143 -11.75 15.87 -21.23
N ILE A 144 -10.87 15.35 -20.37
CA ILE A 144 -10.82 15.70 -18.94
C ILE A 144 -10.31 17.14 -18.76
N ARG A 145 -9.21 17.51 -19.44
CA ARG A 145 -8.64 18.88 -19.50
C ARG A 145 -7.92 19.10 -20.83
N PRO A 146 -7.86 20.33 -21.38
CA PRO A 146 -7.24 20.58 -22.69
C PRO A 146 -5.72 20.30 -22.71
N ASN A 147 -5.03 20.55 -21.59
CA ASN A 147 -3.59 20.38 -21.44
C ASN A 147 -3.10 18.92 -21.50
N ILE A 148 -3.99 17.94 -21.29
CA ILE A 148 -3.63 16.52 -21.25
C ILE A 148 -3.22 16.01 -22.63
N ARG A 149 -2.14 15.24 -22.65
CA ARG A 149 -1.60 14.54 -23.83
C ARG A 149 -1.41 13.06 -23.51
N VAL A 150 -1.65 12.18 -24.48
CA VAL A 150 -1.60 10.72 -24.29
C VAL A 150 -0.48 10.11 -25.11
N ALA A 151 0.49 9.49 -24.43
CA ALA A 151 1.47 8.63 -25.05
C ALA A 151 0.96 7.18 -25.04
N LEU A 152 0.56 6.70 -26.21
CA LEU A 152 0.12 5.32 -26.42
C LEU A 152 1.36 4.42 -26.51
N CYS A 153 1.57 3.60 -25.48
CA CYS A 153 2.71 2.70 -25.38
C CYS A 153 2.52 1.51 -26.32
N GLY A 154 3.43 1.33 -27.27
CA GLY A 154 3.50 0.14 -28.11
C GLY A 154 4.07 -1.06 -27.36
N TYR A 155 3.63 -2.27 -27.70
CA TYR A 155 4.25 -3.49 -27.18
C TYR A 155 5.50 -3.86 -27.99
N ASP A 156 6.31 -4.77 -27.43
CA ASP A 156 7.40 -5.45 -28.13
C ASP A 156 6.98 -6.90 -28.46
N PHE A 157 7.83 -7.66 -29.17
CA PHE A 157 7.66 -9.07 -29.42
C PHE A 157 7.76 -9.88 -28.13
N GLY A 158 6.60 -10.22 -27.55
CA GLY A 158 6.49 -11.27 -26.55
C GLY A 158 6.61 -12.67 -27.17
N ASN A 159 6.35 -13.68 -26.33
CA ASN A 159 6.49 -15.10 -26.64
C ASN A 159 5.17 -15.87 -26.65
N HIS A 160 4.05 -15.21 -26.29
CA HIS A 160 2.77 -15.85 -26.05
C HIS A 160 2.34 -16.80 -27.19
N PRO A 161 2.19 -18.10 -26.92
CA PRO A 161 1.93 -19.09 -27.96
C PRO A 161 0.47 -19.05 -28.41
N ILE A 162 0.25 -18.86 -29.71
CA ILE A 162 -1.05 -19.08 -30.34
C ILE A 162 -1.02 -20.48 -30.99
N ASP A 163 -1.92 -21.36 -30.55
CA ASP A 163 -1.91 -22.77 -30.91
C ASP A 163 -1.89 -23.02 -32.44
N GLY A 164 -0.83 -23.70 -32.89
CA GLY A 164 -0.61 -24.04 -34.29
C GLY A 164 -0.13 -22.90 -35.20
N MET A 165 0.09 -21.69 -34.69
CA MET A 165 0.69 -20.59 -35.45
C MET A 165 2.22 -20.59 -35.29
N SER A 166 2.93 -20.22 -36.36
CA SER A 166 4.38 -20.01 -36.30
C SER A 166 4.73 -18.58 -35.88
N ILE A 167 5.92 -18.38 -35.30
CA ILE A 167 6.42 -17.08 -34.83
C ILE A 167 6.23 -15.95 -35.85
N PRO A 168 6.60 -16.08 -37.15
CA PRO A 168 6.33 -15.05 -38.15
C PRO A 168 4.85 -14.66 -38.29
N GLN A 169 3.93 -15.59 -38.07
CA GLN A 169 2.48 -15.33 -38.17
C GLN A 169 1.93 -14.65 -36.92
N MET A 170 2.45 -14.99 -35.73
CA MET A 170 2.08 -14.33 -34.46
C MET A 170 2.62 -12.89 -34.45
N ASN A 171 3.89 -12.70 -34.81
CA ASN A 171 4.50 -11.39 -34.95
C ASN A 171 3.82 -10.53 -36.03
N ALA A 172 3.33 -11.14 -37.13
CA ALA A 172 2.55 -10.43 -38.14
C ALA A 172 1.18 -9.92 -37.63
N ILE A 173 0.62 -10.50 -36.56
CA ILE A 173 -0.57 -9.95 -35.88
C ILE A 173 -0.16 -8.72 -35.05
N TRP A 174 0.86 -8.85 -34.18
CA TRP A 174 1.37 -7.75 -33.37
C TRP A 174 1.76 -6.54 -34.22
N VAL A 175 2.50 -6.74 -35.32
CA VAL A 175 2.87 -5.68 -36.27
C VAL A 175 1.65 -4.92 -36.82
N ARG A 176 0.56 -5.62 -37.15
CA ARG A 176 -0.67 -4.99 -37.68
C ARG A 176 -1.46 -4.25 -36.61
N PHE A 177 -1.52 -4.82 -35.41
CA PHE A 177 -2.17 -4.22 -34.26
C PHE A 177 -1.48 -2.90 -33.88
N GLU A 178 -0.16 -2.94 -33.77
CA GLU A 178 0.68 -1.77 -33.49
C GLU A 178 0.65 -0.73 -34.62
N GLN A 179 0.66 -1.17 -35.89
CA GLN A 179 0.47 -0.28 -37.05
C GLN A 179 -0.90 0.42 -37.01
N ALA A 180 -1.97 -0.27 -36.63
CA ALA A 180 -3.29 0.34 -36.47
C ALA A 180 -3.37 1.31 -35.28
N ARG A 181 -2.71 0.99 -34.15
CA ARG A 181 -2.56 1.92 -33.00
C ARG A 181 -1.79 3.19 -33.37
N LYS A 182 -0.71 3.06 -34.15
CA LYS A 182 0.03 4.20 -34.73
C LYS A 182 -0.88 5.07 -35.61
N ASP A 183 -1.57 4.48 -36.57
CA ASP A 183 -2.39 5.23 -37.52
C ASP A 183 -3.57 5.93 -36.81
N MET A 184 -4.13 5.30 -35.77
CA MET A 184 -5.13 5.90 -34.88
C MET A 184 -4.56 7.10 -34.10
N ALA A 185 -3.36 6.99 -33.52
CA ALA A 185 -2.71 8.08 -32.82
C ALA A 185 -2.42 9.27 -33.76
N LEU A 186 -1.85 9.00 -34.94
CA LEU A 186 -1.58 10.02 -35.96
C LEU A 186 -2.87 10.73 -36.43
N ALA A 187 -4.00 10.02 -36.50
CA ALA A 187 -5.29 10.58 -36.86
C ALA A 187 -5.92 11.47 -35.76
N LYS A 188 -5.51 11.33 -34.48
CA LYS A 188 -5.99 12.15 -33.36
C LYS A 188 -5.25 13.49 -33.19
N GLY A 189 -4.13 13.69 -33.89
CA GLY A 189 -3.38 14.95 -33.87
C GLY A 189 -2.43 15.10 -32.66
N PRO A 190 -1.86 16.31 -32.43
CA PRO A 190 -0.62 16.49 -31.68
C PRO A 190 -0.69 16.22 -30.16
N ARG A 191 -1.89 16.00 -29.60
CA ARG A 191 -2.07 15.56 -28.20
C ARG A 191 -2.00 14.04 -28.02
N VAL A 192 -1.84 13.26 -29.10
CA VAL A 192 -1.63 11.80 -29.03
C VAL A 192 -0.34 11.45 -29.76
N PHE A 193 0.50 10.66 -29.09
CA PHE A 193 1.75 10.14 -29.67
C PHE A 193 1.78 8.63 -29.50
N TYR A 194 2.34 7.91 -30.48
CA TYR A 194 2.50 6.46 -30.42
C TYR A 194 3.99 6.11 -30.25
N VAL A 195 4.33 5.37 -29.20
CA VAL A 195 5.72 4.98 -28.92
C VAL A 195 5.97 3.58 -29.49
N HIS A 196 6.78 3.51 -30.56
CA HIS A 196 7.04 2.27 -31.29
C HIS A 196 8.19 1.46 -30.67
N ASN A 197 7.87 0.24 -30.22
CA ASN A 197 8.75 -0.63 -29.44
C ASN A 197 9.03 -2.01 -30.07
N LEU A 198 8.34 -2.43 -31.14
CA LEU A 198 8.53 -3.76 -31.75
C LEU A 198 9.97 -3.96 -32.26
N GLY A 199 10.69 -4.90 -31.66
CA GLY A 199 12.08 -5.23 -31.91
C GLY A 199 13.09 -4.58 -30.95
N LEU A 200 12.66 -3.86 -29.90
CA LEU A 200 13.56 -3.13 -28.99
C LEU A 200 14.39 -4.09 -28.14
N MET A 201 13.77 -5.09 -27.51
CA MET A 201 14.47 -6.12 -26.73
C MET A 201 15.39 -6.95 -27.63
N GLN A 202 14.96 -7.27 -28.85
CA GLN A 202 15.80 -7.96 -29.83
C GLN A 202 17.02 -7.13 -30.25
N TYR A 203 16.95 -5.80 -30.18
CA TYR A 203 18.10 -4.92 -30.38
C TYR A 203 19.05 -4.93 -29.18
N HIS A 204 18.53 -4.72 -27.96
CA HIS A 204 19.37 -4.60 -26.75
C HIS A 204 19.99 -5.94 -26.29
N TYR A 205 19.26 -7.05 -26.38
CA TYR A 205 19.73 -8.38 -25.95
C TYR A 205 20.19 -9.27 -27.12
N GLY A 206 19.91 -8.87 -28.36
CA GLY A 206 20.12 -9.72 -29.54
C GLY A 206 19.03 -10.79 -29.68
N ILE A 207 19.36 -11.87 -30.40
CA ILE A 207 18.50 -13.05 -30.56
C ILE A 207 19.34 -14.31 -30.34
N PRO A 208 19.50 -14.78 -29.09
CA PRO A 208 20.31 -15.95 -28.74
C PRO A 208 19.81 -17.26 -29.39
N LEU A 209 18.51 -17.36 -29.66
CA LEU A 209 17.86 -18.53 -30.27
C LEU A 209 17.94 -18.55 -31.82
N ALA A 210 18.59 -17.57 -32.45
CA ALA A 210 18.87 -17.60 -33.88
C ALA A 210 19.96 -18.63 -34.23
N ASN A 211 20.07 -19.01 -35.51
CA ASN A 211 21.10 -19.94 -35.98
C ASN A 211 21.80 -19.39 -37.25
N PRO A 212 23.03 -18.85 -37.15
CA PRO A 212 23.77 -18.60 -35.91
C PRO A 212 23.07 -17.57 -35.00
N PRO A 213 23.37 -17.56 -33.68
CA PRO A 213 22.87 -16.53 -32.77
C PRO A 213 23.20 -15.12 -33.25
N ILE A 214 22.26 -14.19 -33.08
CA ILE A 214 22.43 -12.79 -33.47
C ILE A 214 22.76 -12.01 -32.19
N ALA A 215 23.85 -11.25 -32.21
CA ALA A 215 24.29 -10.46 -31.06
C ALA A 215 23.45 -9.16 -30.90
N PRO A 216 23.52 -8.48 -29.73
CA PRO A 216 23.03 -7.12 -29.57
C PRO A 216 23.44 -6.17 -30.70
N GLU A 217 22.58 -5.20 -30.97
CA GLU A 217 22.73 -4.15 -31.99
C GLU A 217 22.84 -4.67 -33.45
N GLN A 218 22.77 -5.98 -33.70
CA GLN A 218 22.89 -6.57 -35.05
C GLN A 218 21.54 -6.72 -35.79
N VAL A 219 20.43 -6.34 -35.18
CA VAL A 219 19.11 -6.18 -35.82
C VAL A 219 18.75 -4.69 -35.96
N PRO A 220 17.82 -4.30 -36.84
CA PRO A 220 17.37 -2.92 -36.92
C PRO A 220 16.72 -2.43 -35.61
N TYR A 221 17.10 -1.24 -35.16
CA TYR A 221 16.39 -0.53 -34.09
C TYR A 221 14.95 -0.18 -34.55
N PRO A 222 13.94 -0.16 -33.66
CA PRO A 222 12.59 0.27 -34.03
C PRO A 222 12.58 1.72 -34.54
N GLY A 223 11.99 1.98 -35.71
CA GLY A 223 11.92 3.33 -36.27
C GLY A 223 11.10 4.27 -35.39
N GLY A 224 11.55 5.51 -35.18
CA GLY A 224 10.86 6.55 -34.44
C GLY A 224 10.01 7.45 -35.31
N PHE A 225 9.35 8.43 -34.69
CA PHE A 225 8.50 9.40 -35.38
C PHE A 225 9.28 10.21 -36.44
N ALA A 226 10.55 10.54 -36.17
CA ALA A 226 11.43 11.24 -37.11
C ALA A 226 11.68 10.45 -38.40
N GLU A 227 11.74 9.12 -38.32
CA GLU A 227 11.88 8.21 -39.46
C GLU A 227 10.54 7.82 -40.10
N ASN A 228 9.43 8.45 -39.69
CA ASN A 228 8.05 8.04 -40.03
C ASN A 228 7.73 6.60 -39.59
N TYR A 229 8.34 6.16 -38.48
CA TYR A 229 8.31 4.81 -37.94
C TYR A 229 8.82 3.77 -38.94
N VAL A 230 9.96 4.04 -39.58
CA VAL A 230 10.67 3.09 -40.45
C VAL A 230 12.03 2.75 -39.82
N PRO A 231 12.33 1.47 -39.54
CA PRO A 231 11.53 0.27 -39.83
C PRO A 231 10.41 0.05 -38.81
N MET A 232 9.29 -0.53 -39.26
CA MET A 232 8.22 -1.06 -38.41
C MET A 232 7.82 -2.44 -38.93
N PRO A 233 8.03 -3.52 -38.15
CA PRO A 233 8.76 -3.54 -36.87
C PRO A 233 10.25 -3.24 -37.05
N GLY A 234 10.95 -2.97 -35.95
CA GLY A 234 12.38 -3.24 -35.86
C GLY A 234 12.66 -4.75 -35.70
N GLY A 235 13.85 -5.09 -35.22
CA GLY A 235 14.19 -6.47 -34.88
C GLY A 235 14.17 -7.42 -36.08
N ASN A 236 13.80 -8.68 -35.83
CA ASN A 236 13.58 -9.70 -36.85
C ASN A 236 12.30 -10.48 -36.54
N PRO A 237 11.18 -10.22 -37.23
CA PRO A 237 9.88 -10.81 -36.92
C PRO A 237 9.79 -12.33 -37.14
N ASN A 238 10.87 -12.99 -37.60
CA ASN A 238 10.95 -14.45 -37.62
C ASN A 238 11.26 -15.07 -36.24
N TYR A 239 11.60 -14.24 -35.25
CA TYR A 239 11.96 -14.65 -33.89
C TYR A 239 11.08 -13.96 -32.84
N ASN A 240 10.94 -14.64 -31.71
CA ASN A 240 10.27 -14.19 -30.50
C ASN A 240 11.13 -13.18 -29.73
N GLY A 241 10.63 -12.65 -28.62
CA GLY A 241 11.45 -11.91 -27.65
C GLY A 241 12.60 -12.78 -27.10
N PRO A 242 13.77 -12.21 -26.80
CA PRO A 242 14.81 -12.92 -26.07
C PRO A 242 14.31 -13.26 -24.66
N LEU A 243 14.54 -14.48 -24.19
CA LEU A 243 14.02 -14.93 -22.87
C LEU A 243 14.66 -14.13 -21.73
N GLU A 244 15.88 -13.66 -21.94
CA GLU A 244 16.66 -12.82 -21.04
C GLU A 244 16.02 -11.45 -20.78
N SER A 245 15.11 -10.99 -21.65
CA SER A 245 14.37 -9.73 -21.48
C SER A 245 12.97 -9.91 -20.88
N LEU A 246 12.58 -11.11 -20.44
CA LEU A 246 11.23 -11.43 -19.96
C LEU A 246 11.24 -12.00 -18.53
N MET A 247 10.45 -11.42 -17.62
CA MET A 247 10.35 -11.91 -16.23
C MET A 247 9.59 -13.25 -16.12
N ASP A 248 8.67 -13.51 -17.06
CA ASP A 248 7.70 -14.61 -17.01
C ASP A 248 7.89 -15.68 -18.11
N ASP A 249 8.94 -15.55 -18.95
CA ASP A 249 9.16 -16.24 -20.23
C ASP A 249 8.12 -15.92 -21.33
N ASP A 250 7.10 -15.10 -21.05
CA ASP A 250 5.92 -14.86 -21.89
C ASP A 250 5.90 -13.45 -22.50
N MET A 251 5.50 -12.40 -21.76
CA MET A 251 5.34 -11.07 -22.36
C MET A 251 5.63 -9.88 -21.45
N HIS A 252 5.99 -10.10 -20.18
CA HIS A 252 6.32 -9.00 -19.26
C HIS A 252 7.83 -8.79 -19.23
N LEU A 253 8.28 -7.56 -19.46
CA LEU A 253 9.70 -7.26 -19.60
C LEU A 253 10.43 -7.36 -18.25
N THR A 254 11.75 -7.62 -18.28
CA THR A 254 12.59 -7.38 -17.10
C THR A 254 12.61 -5.89 -16.71
N LEU A 255 13.14 -5.59 -15.53
CA LEU A 255 13.35 -4.19 -15.09
C LEU A 255 14.12 -3.37 -16.12
N GLU A 256 15.25 -3.89 -16.59
CA GLU A 256 16.07 -3.25 -17.61
C GLU A 256 15.29 -3.10 -18.94
N GLY A 257 14.47 -4.10 -19.30
CA GLY A 257 13.58 -4.01 -20.45
C GLY A 257 12.56 -2.87 -20.36
N TYR A 258 11.90 -2.68 -19.21
CA TYR A 258 11.00 -1.55 -19.00
C TYR A 258 11.74 -0.20 -18.89
N ASP A 259 12.95 -0.18 -18.36
CA ASP A 259 13.78 1.03 -18.33
C ASP A 259 14.22 1.42 -19.76
N TYR A 260 14.49 0.46 -20.68
CA TYR A 260 14.64 0.76 -22.11
C TYR A 260 13.36 1.34 -22.74
N ILE A 261 12.15 0.86 -22.38
CA ILE A 261 10.88 1.44 -22.83
C ILE A 261 10.70 2.88 -22.30
N ALA A 262 11.12 3.16 -21.07
CA ALA A 262 11.08 4.51 -20.51
C ALA A 262 12.05 5.46 -21.25
N HIS A 263 13.30 5.04 -21.48
CA HIS A 263 14.26 5.80 -22.31
C HIS A 263 13.73 6.04 -23.74
N ARG A 264 13.01 5.06 -24.30
CA ARG A 264 12.34 5.20 -25.61
C ARG A 264 11.25 6.26 -25.59
N CYS A 265 10.40 6.31 -24.56
CA CYS A 265 9.40 7.37 -24.37
C CYS A 265 10.03 8.77 -24.24
N PHE A 266 11.14 8.89 -23.49
CA PHE A 266 11.86 10.15 -23.33
C PHE A 266 12.53 10.63 -24.62
N THR A 267 13.15 9.71 -25.36
CA THR A 267 13.81 9.99 -26.65
C THR A 267 12.80 10.42 -27.72
N GLU A 268 11.63 9.76 -27.78
CA GLU A 268 10.62 10.03 -28.81
C GLU A 268 9.76 11.27 -28.53
N ILE A 269 9.30 11.48 -27.27
CA ILE A 269 8.31 12.55 -27.01
C ILE A 269 8.30 13.19 -25.62
N TYR A 270 8.65 12.51 -24.51
CA TYR A 270 8.47 13.14 -23.18
C TYR A 270 9.41 14.32 -22.98
N ASN A 271 10.64 14.26 -23.50
CA ASN A 271 11.55 15.40 -23.43
C ASN A 271 10.93 16.66 -24.09
N THR A 272 10.22 16.48 -25.21
CA THR A 272 9.49 17.57 -25.89
C THR A 272 8.34 18.11 -25.03
N TRP A 273 7.48 17.24 -24.48
CA TRP A 273 6.31 17.67 -23.69
C TRP A 273 6.70 18.29 -22.34
N LEU A 274 7.72 17.77 -21.66
CA LEU A 274 8.27 18.36 -20.43
C LEU A 274 9.05 19.67 -20.72
N SER A 275 9.57 19.85 -21.95
CA SER A 275 10.24 21.08 -22.35
C SER A 275 9.33 22.32 -22.38
N TRP A 276 8.01 22.16 -22.46
CA TRP A 276 7.08 23.29 -22.39
C TRP A 276 6.94 23.86 -20.96
N PRO A 277 6.81 25.18 -20.79
CA PRO A 277 6.45 25.79 -19.51
C PRO A 277 5.04 25.34 -19.09
N VAL A 278 4.82 25.14 -17.80
CA VAL A 278 3.49 24.86 -17.21
C VAL A 278 3.39 25.55 -15.85
N VAL A 279 2.17 25.75 -15.36
CA VAL A 279 1.95 26.17 -13.96
C VAL A 279 2.19 24.98 -13.03
N TYR A 280 2.95 25.21 -11.95
CA TYR A 280 3.16 24.24 -10.86
C TYR A 280 2.31 24.55 -9.64
N GLU A 281 2.12 25.83 -9.29
CA GLU A 281 1.40 26.24 -8.07
C GLU A 281 0.66 27.57 -8.30
N ILE A 282 -0.55 27.69 -7.76
CA ILE A 282 -1.18 28.97 -7.42
C ILE A 282 -1.47 28.95 -5.92
N LEU A 283 -0.65 29.61 -5.10
CA LEU A 283 -0.84 29.67 -3.66
C LEU A 283 -1.50 30.99 -3.24
N PRO A 284 -2.73 30.99 -2.69
CA PRO A 284 -3.27 32.16 -2.01
C PRO A 284 -2.46 32.46 -0.75
N GLU A 285 -1.93 33.68 -0.64
CA GLU A 285 -1.09 34.07 0.49
C GLU A 285 -1.92 34.58 1.69
N ALA A 286 -1.28 34.65 2.86
CA ALA A 286 -1.92 35.12 4.09
C ALA A 286 -2.36 36.59 3.96
N LYS A 287 -3.67 36.82 3.82
CA LYS A 287 -4.24 38.15 3.60
C LYS A 287 -3.99 39.08 4.78
N ALA A 288 -3.38 40.23 4.51
CA ALA A 288 -3.14 41.26 5.52
C ALA A 288 -4.45 41.85 6.08
N ASP A 289 -4.46 42.11 7.39
CA ASP A 289 -5.60 42.62 8.15
C ASP A 289 -6.22 43.86 7.50
N LYS A 290 -7.52 43.79 7.19
CA LYS A 290 -8.33 44.87 6.57
C LYS A 290 -7.88 45.30 5.16
N SER A 291 -6.99 44.55 4.51
CA SER A 291 -6.68 44.75 3.08
C SER A 291 -7.94 44.53 2.23
N PRO A 292 -8.20 45.35 1.18
CA PRO A 292 -9.15 44.99 0.14
C PRO A 292 -8.60 43.84 -0.73
N LEU A 293 -7.29 43.84 -0.97
CA LEU A 293 -6.58 42.90 -1.82
C LEU A 293 -6.38 41.51 -1.18
N GLN A 294 -6.51 40.47 -1.99
CA GLN A 294 -5.92 39.14 -1.80
C GLN A 294 -4.70 39.02 -2.73
N THR A 295 -3.58 38.46 -2.27
CA THR A 295 -2.44 38.11 -3.14
C THR A 295 -2.38 36.61 -3.38
N PHE A 296 -1.89 36.24 -4.56
CA PHE A 296 -1.59 34.87 -4.95
C PHE A 296 -0.14 34.83 -5.46
N ARG A 297 0.63 33.83 -5.07
CA ARG A 297 1.92 33.51 -5.69
C ARG A 297 1.72 32.41 -6.72
N ILE A 298 2.21 32.64 -7.94
CA ILE A 298 2.13 31.73 -9.07
C ILE A 298 3.55 31.24 -9.34
N THR A 299 3.73 29.92 -9.38
CA THR A 299 5.01 29.27 -9.66
C THR A 299 4.90 28.52 -10.99
N PHE A 300 5.77 28.82 -11.94
CA PHE A 300 5.90 28.12 -13.22
C PHE A 300 7.04 27.10 -13.19
N SER A 301 6.98 26.10 -14.07
CA SER A 301 7.99 25.01 -14.16
C SER A 301 9.39 25.45 -14.61
N LYS A 302 9.51 26.67 -15.15
CA LYS A 302 10.74 27.30 -15.64
C LYS A 302 10.52 28.81 -15.81
N PRO A 303 11.58 29.60 -16.07
CA PRO A 303 11.42 31.01 -16.39
C PRO A 303 10.51 31.26 -17.60
N VAL A 304 9.55 32.18 -17.45
CA VAL A 304 8.64 32.64 -18.50
C VAL A 304 8.67 34.17 -18.64
N SER A 305 8.03 34.65 -19.71
CA SER A 305 7.79 36.05 -20.04
C SER A 305 6.41 36.18 -20.70
N GLY A 306 5.94 37.40 -20.93
CA GLY A 306 4.58 37.68 -21.43
C GLY A 306 3.61 38.06 -20.31
N VAL A 307 3.67 37.35 -19.18
CA VAL A 307 2.75 37.43 -18.03
C VAL A 307 2.32 38.86 -17.64
N ASP A 308 1.04 39.21 -17.86
CA ASP A 308 0.39 40.48 -17.49
C ASP A 308 -1.03 40.28 -16.89
N GLU A 309 -1.79 41.35 -16.64
CA GLU A 309 -3.13 41.23 -16.02
C GLU A 309 -4.16 40.43 -16.83
N THR A 310 -3.95 40.21 -18.13
CA THR A 310 -4.92 39.54 -19.01
C THR A 310 -4.87 38.02 -18.95
N ASP A 311 -3.75 37.43 -18.51
CA ASP A 311 -3.58 35.99 -18.27
C ASP A 311 -4.39 35.46 -17.07
N PHE A 312 -5.11 36.33 -16.35
CA PHE A 312 -5.70 35.99 -15.05
C PHE A 312 -7.18 36.30 -14.95
N ALA A 313 -7.97 35.28 -14.61
CA ALA A 313 -9.36 35.42 -14.19
C ALA A 313 -9.49 35.17 -12.68
N VAL A 314 -10.48 35.81 -12.05
CA VAL A 314 -10.85 35.57 -10.64
C VAL A 314 -12.29 35.05 -10.54
N THR A 315 -12.49 34.04 -9.70
CA THR A 315 -13.78 33.47 -9.35
C THR A 315 -13.94 33.37 -7.82
N GLY A 316 -15.05 32.82 -7.34
CA GLY A 316 -15.34 32.66 -5.89
C GLY A 316 -15.82 33.92 -5.16
N VAL A 317 -15.45 35.12 -5.64
CA VAL A 317 -15.94 36.42 -5.10
C VAL A 317 -16.56 37.25 -6.21
N SER A 318 -17.85 37.59 -6.07
CA SER A 318 -18.58 38.38 -7.06
C SER A 318 -18.07 39.82 -7.11
N GLY A 319 -17.72 40.29 -8.32
CA GLY A 319 -17.19 41.64 -8.54
C GLY A 319 -15.71 41.82 -8.18
N ALA A 320 -14.99 40.76 -7.80
CA ALA A 320 -13.53 40.82 -7.65
C ALA A 320 -12.85 41.05 -9.01
N THR A 321 -11.67 41.67 -9.00
CA THR A 321 -10.91 42.03 -10.20
C THR A 321 -9.41 41.87 -9.96
N VAL A 322 -8.67 41.39 -10.97
CA VAL A 322 -7.20 41.50 -10.98
C VAL A 322 -6.82 42.99 -10.93
N ALA A 323 -5.94 43.34 -9.99
CA ALA A 323 -5.56 44.71 -9.64
C ALA A 323 -4.09 45.02 -9.98
N GLY A 324 -3.28 44.00 -10.29
CA GLY A 324 -1.92 44.15 -10.79
C GLY A 324 -1.09 42.86 -10.71
N VAL A 325 -0.19 42.67 -11.66
CA VAL A 325 0.79 41.58 -11.71
C VAL A 325 2.20 42.10 -11.44
N SER A 326 3.02 41.29 -10.77
CA SER A 326 4.42 41.60 -10.49
C SER A 326 5.24 40.31 -10.40
N GLY A 327 6.55 40.36 -10.64
CA GLY A 327 7.41 39.17 -10.64
C GLY A 327 8.39 39.15 -11.80
N ASN A 328 9.05 38.01 -12.01
CA ASN A 328 9.83 37.69 -13.21
C ASN A 328 10.34 36.23 -13.13
N GLY A 329 10.73 35.68 -14.28
CA GLY A 329 11.30 34.35 -14.33
C GLY A 329 10.23 33.31 -14.03
N ALA A 330 10.44 32.48 -13.01
CA ALA A 330 9.53 31.39 -12.68
C ALA A 330 8.49 31.74 -11.61
N GLN A 331 8.52 32.95 -11.02
CA GLN A 331 7.63 33.33 -9.91
C GLN A 331 7.01 34.71 -10.11
N TYR A 332 5.69 34.76 -9.91
CA TYR A 332 4.87 35.96 -10.02
C TYR A 332 3.93 36.10 -8.82
N THR A 333 3.61 37.33 -8.46
CA THR A 333 2.61 37.70 -7.45
C THR A 333 1.50 38.49 -8.11
N VAL A 334 0.29 37.93 -8.10
CA VAL A 334 -0.92 38.56 -8.64
C VAL A 334 -1.74 39.13 -7.48
N SER A 335 -2.09 40.41 -7.58
CA SER A 335 -2.98 41.08 -6.64
C SER A 335 -4.41 41.11 -7.19
N VAL A 336 -5.37 40.70 -6.38
CA VAL A 336 -6.81 40.71 -6.70
C VAL A 336 -7.52 41.60 -5.71
N ASP A 337 -8.20 42.66 -6.18
CA ASP A 337 -9.13 43.42 -5.33
C ASP A 337 -10.45 42.65 -5.22
N LEU A 338 -10.92 42.43 -3.99
CA LEU A 338 -12.21 41.79 -3.73
C LEU A 338 -13.39 42.76 -3.91
N ASN A 339 -13.14 44.07 -4.09
CA ASN A 339 -14.12 45.15 -4.23
C ASN A 339 -15.19 45.17 -3.12
N GLY A 340 -14.82 44.74 -1.91
CA GLY A 340 -15.71 44.60 -0.75
C GLY A 340 -16.60 43.35 -0.77
N GLY A 341 -16.45 42.47 -1.76
CA GLY A 341 -17.15 41.20 -1.85
C GLY A 341 -16.72 40.19 -0.78
N SER A 342 -17.63 39.28 -0.44
CA SER A 342 -17.42 38.21 0.54
C SER A 342 -17.27 36.84 -0.12
N GLY A 343 -16.29 36.06 0.31
CA GLY A 343 -16.02 34.70 -0.16
C GLY A 343 -14.52 34.42 -0.17
N THR A 344 -14.13 33.24 -0.65
CA THR A 344 -12.73 32.91 -0.94
C THR A 344 -12.49 33.16 -2.42
N ALA A 345 -11.56 34.05 -2.75
CA ALA A 345 -11.17 34.25 -4.15
C ALA A 345 -10.39 33.03 -4.67
N GLN A 346 -10.58 32.71 -5.94
CA GLN A 346 -9.87 31.64 -6.65
C GLN A 346 -9.34 32.23 -7.96
N LEU A 347 -8.03 32.18 -8.16
CA LEU A 347 -7.38 32.69 -9.37
C LEU A 347 -7.27 31.57 -10.42
N VAL A 348 -7.46 31.91 -11.68
CA VAL A 348 -7.27 31.01 -12.81
C VAL A 348 -6.25 31.66 -13.74
N VAL A 349 -5.19 30.92 -14.07
CA VAL A 349 -4.32 31.22 -15.22
C VAL A 349 -5.07 30.79 -16.47
N ALA A 350 -5.27 31.71 -17.40
CA ALA A 350 -5.86 31.49 -18.72
C ALA A 350 -4.76 31.62 -19.78
N ASP A 351 -4.64 30.63 -20.66
CA ASP A 351 -3.63 30.57 -21.71
C ASP A 351 -4.17 31.03 -23.06
N ASP A 352 -3.51 32.02 -23.67
CA ASP A 352 -3.77 32.52 -25.02
C ASP A 352 -2.55 32.46 -25.97
N ASP A 353 -1.58 31.58 -25.68
CA ASP A 353 -0.25 31.49 -26.29
C ASP A 353 0.72 32.69 -26.00
N THR A 354 0.36 33.72 -25.22
CA THR A 354 1.27 34.87 -24.97
C THR A 354 2.32 34.65 -23.88
N ILE A 355 2.03 33.83 -22.86
CA ILE A 355 3.05 33.40 -21.87
C ILE A 355 4.03 32.43 -22.54
N VAL A 356 5.30 32.81 -22.66
CA VAL A 356 6.33 32.02 -23.35
C VAL A 356 7.64 31.91 -22.55
N ASP A 357 8.36 30.80 -22.75
CA ASP A 357 9.74 30.63 -22.25
C ASP A 357 10.81 31.31 -23.14
N ASP A 358 12.08 31.14 -22.79
CA ASP A 358 13.22 31.74 -23.49
C ASP A 358 13.57 31.09 -24.85
N GLN A 359 12.86 30.02 -25.24
CA GLN A 359 12.83 29.51 -26.62
C GLN A 359 11.54 29.92 -27.37
N ALA A 360 10.74 30.83 -26.79
CA ALA A 360 9.42 31.25 -27.29
C ALA A 360 8.42 30.09 -27.43
N ARG A 361 8.49 29.07 -26.55
CA ARG A 361 7.48 28.01 -26.47
C ARG A 361 6.36 28.46 -25.51
N PRO A 362 5.07 28.41 -25.91
CA PRO A 362 3.97 28.86 -25.06
C PRO A 362 3.67 27.94 -23.86
N LEU A 363 2.90 28.47 -22.91
CA LEU A 363 2.42 27.78 -21.72
C LEU A 363 1.58 26.54 -22.11
N GLY A 364 2.07 25.36 -21.72
CA GLY A 364 1.52 24.04 -22.08
C GLY A 364 1.92 23.53 -23.48
N GLY A 365 2.54 24.35 -24.32
CA GLY A 365 2.76 24.08 -25.73
C GLY A 365 1.85 24.94 -26.62
N SER A 366 1.86 24.72 -27.93
CA SER A 366 1.14 25.62 -28.86
C SER A 366 -0.36 25.33 -28.97
N GLY A 367 -1.17 26.37 -28.74
CA GLY A 367 -2.60 26.44 -29.03
C GLY A 367 -3.47 26.66 -27.80
N VAL A 368 -3.91 27.90 -27.58
CA VAL A 368 -4.82 28.43 -26.53
C VAL A 368 -5.61 27.44 -25.65
N HIS A 369 -5.72 27.79 -24.37
CA HIS A 369 -6.31 27.01 -23.28
C HIS A 369 -5.60 25.70 -22.92
N ASN A 370 -4.43 25.41 -23.50
CA ASN A 370 -3.66 24.22 -23.16
C ASN A 370 -2.67 24.47 -21.99
N GLY A 371 -2.44 25.74 -21.62
CA GLY A 371 -1.78 26.16 -20.39
C GLY A 371 -2.71 26.47 -19.19
N ASP A 372 -4.04 26.43 -19.37
CA ASP A 372 -5.04 26.80 -18.35
C ASP A 372 -4.84 26.07 -17.01
N PHE A 373 -4.82 26.81 -15.89
CA PHE A 373 -4.63 26.25 -14.55
C PHE A 373 -5.47 26.96 -13.47
N ALA A 374 -6.22 26.18 -12.67
CA ALA A 374 -7.22 26.69 -11.73
C ALA A 374 -7.11 26.15 -10.29
N HIS A 375 -6.16 25.26 -9.98
CA HIS A 375 -6.02 24.73 -8.61
C HIS A 375 -5.37 25.80 -7.71
N ASN A 376 -6.05 26.17 -6.62
CA ASN A 376 -5.60 27.19 -5.67
C ASN A 376 -5.32 26.55 -4.31
N GLY A 377 -4.06 26.51 -3.89
CA GLY A 377 -3.64 25.90 -2.63
C GLY A 377 -2.24 25.28 -2.70
N PRO A 378 -1.72 24.79 -1.56
CA PRO A 378 -0.51 23.99 -1.54
C PRO A 378 -0.80 22.63 -2.16
N LEU A 379 -0.05 22.28 -3.20
CA LEU A 379 -0.19 20.98 -3.86
C LEU A 379 0.66 19.93 -3.16
N GLN A 380 0.03 18.80 -2.81
CA GLN A 380 0.74 17.63 -2.32
C GLN A 380 1.27 16.85 -3.53
N PHE A 381 2.52 17.09 -3.88
CA PHE A 381 3.18 16.47 -5.03
C PHE A 381 3.66 15.05 -4.74
N ALA A 382 4.23 14.85 -3.54
CA ALA A 382 4.79 13.58 -3.09
C ALA A 382 3.73 12.64 -2.50
N ASP A 383 4.03 11.35 -2.57
CA ASP A 383 3.49 10.37 -1.61
C ASP A 383 4.00 10.74 -0.19
N PRO A 384 3.23 10.52 0.91
CA PRO A 384 3.63 11.04 2.23
C PRO A 384 5.00 10.54 2.69
N GLU A 385 5.83 11.47 3.17
CA GLU A 385 7.15 11.17 3.73
C GLU A 385 7.03 10.37 5.03
N LEU A 386 7.88 9.35 5.17
CA LEU A 386 7.99 8.55 6.38
C LEU A 386 8.61 9.42 7.50
N ALA A 387 7.95 9.49 8.66
CA ALA A 387 8.28 10.43 9.73
C ALA A 387 9.65 10.19 10.38
N GLY A 388 10.25 9.01 10.15
CA GLY A 388 11.58 8.64 10.59
C GLY A 388 11.92 7.20 10.20
N PRO A 389 13.13 6.70 10.55
CA PRO A 389 13.57 5.34 10.22
C PRO A 389 12.80 4.23 10.96
N ALA A 390 11.92 4.57 11.91
CA ALA A 390 11.07 3.64 12.66
C ALA A 390 9.56 3.95 12.50
N ASP A 391 9.18 4.68 11.45
CA ASP A 391 7.76 4.96 11.14
C ASP A 391 7.07 3.72 10.53
N PHE A 392 6.77 2.75 11.38
CA PHE A 392 6.16 1.48 10.97
C PHE A 392 4.77 1.65 10.36
N ASP A 393 3.92 2.53 10.91
CA ASP A 393 2.59 2.80 10.36
C ASP A 393 2.66 3.48 9.00
N GLY A 394 3.49 4.51 8.84
CA GLY A 394 3.72 5.17 7.55
C GLY A 394 4.31 4.22 6.51
N ALA A 395 5.22 3.33 6.94
CA ALA A 395 5.77 2.28 6.10
C ALA A 395 4.69 1.31 5.61
N MET A 396 3.86 0.79 6.52
CA MET A 396 2.75 -0.11 6.23
C MET A 396 1.71 0.54 5.29
N TRP A 397 1.30 1.79 5.54
CA TRP A 397 0.45 2.53 4.60
C TRP A 397 1.08 2.71 3.21
N SER A 398 2.39 2.98 3.16
CA SER A 398 3.12 3.11 1.91
C SER A 398 3.20 1.80 1.12
N LEU A 399 3.50 0.69 1.80
CA LEU A 399 3.46 -0.67 1.28
C LEU A 399 2.07 -0.99 0.70
N SER A 400 1.00 -0.71 1.46
CA SER A 400 -0.39 -0.97 1.08
C SER A 400 -0.78 -0.28 -0.24
N ARG A 401 -0.42 1.00 -0.39
CA ARG A 401 -0.58 1.73 -1.66
C ARG A 401 0.26 1.15 -2.79
N ALA A 402 1.56 0.90 -2.55
CA ALA A 402 2.48 0.46 -3.59
C ALA A 402 2.02 -0.86 -4.25
N PHE A 403 1.50 -1.80 -3.45
CA PHE A 403 1.01 -3.10 -3.97
C PHE A 403 -0.44 -3.10 -4.44
N THR A 404 -1.13 -1.97 -4.48
CA THR A 404 -2.47 -1.90 -5.10
C THR A 404 -2.46 -2.48 -6.52
N VAL A 405 -1.39 -2.23 -7.30
CA VAL A 405 -1.17 -2.72 -8.68
C VAL A 405 -1.04 -4.25 -8.81
N VAL A 406 -0.68 -4.95 -7.74
CA VAL A 406 -0.42 -6.41 -7.70
C VAL A 406 -1.15 -7.10 -6.54
N SER A 407 -2.13 -6.43 -5.94
CA SER A 407 -2.95 -6.89 -4.82
C SER A 407 -3.59 -8.26 -5.05
N TRP A 408 -3.98 -8.54 -6.30
CA TRP A 408 -4.48 -9.84 -6.77
C TRP A 408 -3.47 -11.00 -6.64
N MET A 409 -2.17 -10.71 -6.57
CA MET A 409 -1.12 -11.71 -6.29
C MET A 409 -0.92 -11.95 -4.78
N LEU A 410 -1.33 -11.03 -3.89
CA LEU A 410 -1.08 -11.14 -2.44
C LEU A 410 -1.92 -12.23 -1.74
N GLY A 411 -2.81 -12.92 -2.46
CA GLY A 411 -3.64 -13.99 -1.89
C GLY A 411 -4.66 -13.53 -0.83
N GLY A 412 -4.92 -12.22 -0.74
CA GLY A 412 -5.75 -11.60 0.29
C GLY A 412 -4.97 -10.92 1.42
N GLN A 413 -3.64 -11.04 1.47
CA GLN A 413 -2.81 -10.27 2.41
C GLN A 413 -2.79 -8.77 2.04
N GLN A 414 -2.73 -7.91 3.07
CA GLN A 414 -2.74 -6.45 2.94
C GLN A 414 -1.85 -5.81 3.99
N PHE A 415 -1.15 -4.72 3.63
CA PHE A 415 -0.22 -4.00 4.52
C PHE A 415 -0.88 -2.83 5.27
N ASP A 416 -2.21 -2.82 5.35
CA ASP A 416 -2.98 -1.83 6.09
C ASP A 416 -2.79 -2.02 7.62
N PRO A 417 -2.32 -1.03 8.40
CA PRO A 417 -2.05 -1.18 9.83
C PRO A 417 -3.20 -1.70 10.68
N ASP A 418 -4.46 -1.46 10.30
CA ASP A 418 -5.62 -1.92 11.08
C ASP A 418 -5.96 -3.41 10.80
N HIS A 419 -5.25 -4.05 9.86
CA HIS A 419 -5.60 -5.38 9.30
C HIS A 419 -4.42 -6.31 9.01
N CYS A 420 -3.18 -5.81 8.96
CA CYS A 420 -2.01 -6.58 8.55
C CYS A 420 -1.60 -7.60 9.62
N ASP A 421 -1.57 -8.87 9.22
CA ASP A 421 -1.08 -9.99 10.03
C ASP A 421 -0.31 -10.95 9.08
N ALA A 422 0.94 -10.57 8.81
CA ALA A 422 1.82 -11.11 7.79
C ALA A 422 3.09 -11.78 8.36
N ASN A 423 3.21 -11.91 9.68
CA ASN A 423 4.33 -12.58 10.35
C ASN A 423 3.88 -13.77 11.23
N GLY A 424 4.84 -14.44 11.88
CA GLY A 424 4.61 -15.17 13.15
C GLY A 424 3.89 -16.52 13.09
N GLY A 425 2.99 -16.71 12.13
CA GLY A 425 2.12 -17.87 11.99
C GLY A 425 2.72 -18.99 11.13
N SER A 426 2.11 -19.28 9.98
CA SER A 426 2.53 -20.37 9.10
C SER A 426 2.54 -20.00 7.62
N ILE A 427 3.60 -20.40 6.92
CA ILE A 427 3.80 -20.11 5.50
C ILE A 427 3.50 -21.38 4.70
N ALA A 428 2.33 -21.43 4.08
CA ALA A 428 1.99 -22.48 3.13
C ALA A 428 2.62 -22.17 1.77
N VAL A 429 3.04 -23.22 1.05
CA VAL A 429 3.71 -23.10 -0.26
C VAL A 429 2.88 -23.61 -1.44
N ASN A 430 1.73 -24.25 -1.19
CA ASN A 430 0.80 -24.68 -2.25
C ASN A 430 -0.62 -24.99 -1.70
N PRO A 431 -1.63 -24.11 -1.92
CA PRO A 431 -1.49 -22.76 -2.45
C PRO A 431 -0.56 -21.91 -1.56
N PRO A 432 0.09 -20.85 -2.09
CA PRO A 432 0.88 -19.97 -1.27
C PRO A 432 -0.05 -19.15 -0.36
N SER A 433 0.19 -19.18 0.94
CA SER A 433 -0.49 -18.29 1.89
C SER A 433 0.41 -18.04 3.10
N ILE A 434 0.57 -16.77 3.48
CA ILE A 434 0.96 -16.42 4.83
C ILE A 434 -0.31 -16.47 5.66
N THR A 435 -0.41 -17.45 6.56
CA THR A 435 -1.33 -17.37 7.69
C THR A 435 -0.61 -16.60 8.78
N GLY A 436 -1.19 -15.48 9.19
CA GLY A 436 -0.69 -14.66 10.29
C GLY A 436 -0.74 -15.35 11.66
N ASN A 437 -0.41 -14.60 12.70
CA ASN A 437 -0.25 -15.07 14.07
C ASN A 437 -1.46 -14.70 14.98
N ASN A 438 -2.49 -14.05 14.44
CA ASN A 438 -3.64 -13.43 15.12
C ASN A 438 -3.28 -12.22 16.00
N MET A 439 -2.11 -11.61 15.79
CA MET A 439 -1.66 -10.34 16.38
C MET A 439 -1.30 -9.42 15.21
N LEU A 440 -1.79 -8.19 15.20
CA LEU A 440 -1.49 -7.28 14.09
C LEU A 440 0.00 -6.91 14.10
N ASP A 441 0.64 -6.92 12.92
CA ASP A 441 2.04 -6.49 12.75
C ASP A 441 2.23 -5.06 13.30
N SER A 442 1.22 -4.20 13.10
CA SER A 442 1.20 -2.82 13.58
C SER A 442 1.21 -2.71 15.10
N ALA A 443 0.77 -3.73 15.84
CA ALA A 443 0.79 -3.78 17.30
C ALA A 443 2.14 -4.30 17.81
N GLU A 444 2.68 -5.36 17.21
CA GLU A 444 4.02 -5.87 17.54
C GLU A 444 5.09 -4.81 17.25
N LEU A 445 5.01 -4.14 16.11
CA LEU A 445 5.92 -3.07 15.73
C LEU A 445 5.71 -1.78 16.57
N ALA A 446 4.52 -1.54 17.13
CA ALA A 446 4.32 -0.44 18.07
C ALA A 446 4.96 -0.67 19.44
N LEU A 447 5.12 -1.93 19.87
CA LEU A 447 5.94 -2.25 21.05
C LEU A 447 7.43 -1.90 20.80
N VAL A 448 7.92 -2.15 19.58
CA VAL A 448 9.27 -1.76 19.14
C VAL A 448 9.40 -0.24 19.06
N ASP A 449 8.43 0.47 18.49
CA ASP A 449 8.40 1.94 18.41
C ASP A 449 8.41 2.61 19.79
N GLU A 450 7.55 2.20 20.73
CA GLU A 450 7.54 2.82 22.06
C GLU A 450 8.86 2.58 22.80
N CYS A 451 9.48 1.40 22.66
CA CYS A 451 10.83 1.14 23.16
C CYS A 451 11.92 2.02 22.51
N ILE A 452 11.73 2.45 21.26
CA ILE A 452 12.65 3.37 20.56
C ILE A 452 12.39 4.83 20.96
N ARG A 453 11.13 5.22 21.16
CA ARG A 453 10.73 6.62 21.45
C ARG A 453 10.83 7.00 22.92
N ASP A 454 10.42 6.16 23.86
CA ASP A 454 10.54 6.47 25.29
C ASP A 454 11.92 6.08 25.81
N HIS A 455 12.79 7.09 25.85
CA HIS A 455 14.15 6.98 26.39
C HIS A 455 14.21 6.65 27.90
N THR A 456 13.07 6.53 28.60
CA THR A 456 12.99 6.21 30.03
C THR A 456 12.73 4.72 30.34
N ILE A 457 12.47 3.89 29.32
CA ILE A 457 12.24 2.44 29.49
C ILE A 457 13.53 1.72 29.92
N ASP A 458 13.55 1.23 31.15
CA ASP A 458 14.54 0.30 31.70
C ASP A 458 13.85 -0.69 32.66
N LEU A 459 13.35 -1.80 32.10
CA LEU A 459 12.64 -2.87 32.80
C LEU A 459 13.59 -4.02 33.20
N SER A 460 14.90 -3.81 33.09
CA SER A 460 15.93 -4.80 33.47
C SER A 460 15.91 -5.19 34.95
N GLY A 461 15.26 -4.38 35.80
CA GLY A 461 15.04 -4.66 37.22
C GLY A 461 13.99 -5.74 37.52
N THR A 462 13.01 -5.93 36.65
CA THR A 462 12.06 -7.06 36.66
C THR A 462 12.55 -8.22 35.80
N GLY A 463 13.37 -7.92 34.78
CA GLY A 463 13.99 -8.89 33.89
C GLY A 463 13.68 -8.64 32.41
N GLY A 464 12.72 -7.75 32.14
CA GLY A 464 12.34 -7.28 30.81
C GLY A 464 13.35 -6.32 30.17
N ILE A 465 12.87 -5.58 29.18
CA ILE A 465 13.67 -4.87 28.18
C ILE A 465 14.07 -3.44 28.61
N ALA A 466 15.16 -2.94 28.04
CA ALA A 466 15.55 -1.54 28.13
C ALA A 466 15.70 -0.89 26.75
N HIS A 467 15.31 0.38 26.65
CA HIS A 467 15.35 1.23 25.44
C HIS A 467 16.64 1.06 24.61
N TRP A 468 17.81 1.07 25.28
CA TRP A 468 19.11 0.97 24.62
C TRP A 468 19.34 -0.34 23.86
N GLN A 469 18.68 -1.44 24.27
CA GLN A 469 18.77 -2.73 23.58
C GLN A 469 18.02 -2.67 22.25
N VAL A 470 16.82 -2.09 22.25
CA VAL A 470 15.95 -1.99 21.06
C VAL A 470 16.55 -1.02 20.05
N VAL A 471 17.00 0.17 20.49
CA VAL A 471 17.66 1.14 19.60
C VAL A 471 18.92 0.55 18.95
N HIS A 472 19.74 -0.20 19.69
CA HIS A 472 20.94 -0.84 19.13
C HIS A 472 20.59 -1.95 18.13
N ALA A 473 19.67 -2.86 18.48
CA ALA A 473 19.24 -3.94 17.61
C ALA A 473 18.58 -3.40 16.34
N TYR A 474 17.66 -2.44 16.47
CA TYR A 474 16.94 -1.84 15.35
C TYR A 474 17.88 -1.09 14.40
N ALA A 475 18.76 -0.22 14.91
CA ALA A 475 19.70 0.51 14.07
C ALA A 475 20.66 -0.42 13.31
N HIS A 476 21.11 -1.51 13.93
CA HIS A 476 21.89 -2.56 13.27
C HIS A 476 21.09 -3.28 12.18
N ASN A 477 19.88 -3.75 12.52
CA ASN A 477 19.01 -4.49 11.62
C ASN A 477 18.54 -3.65 10.43
N HIS A 478 18.22 -2.37 10.63
CA HIS A 478 17.85 -1.42 9.58
C HIS A 478 19.01 -1.13 8.64
N THR A 479 20.23 -0.95 9.19
CA THR A 479 21.46 -0.79 8.38
C THR A 479 21.73 -2.03 7.51
N GLN A 480 21.55 -3.24 8.05
CA GLN A 480 21.77 -4.48 7.30
C GLN A 480 20.66 -4.77 6.29
N ILE A 481 19.39 -4.52 6.62
CA ILE A 481 18.27 -4.63 5.66
C ILE A 481 18.48 -3.65 4.49
N LEU A 482 18.84 -2.39 4.76
CA LEU A 482 19.18 -1.44 3.70
C LEU A 482 20.30 -1.99 2.81
N ALA A 483 21.39 -2.49 3.38
CA ALA A 483 22.48 -3.09 2.60
C ALA A 483 22.01 -4.27 1.73
N ASP A 484 21.23 -5.21 2.29
CA ASP A 484 20.71 -6.39 1.59
C ASP A 484 19.70 -6.03 0.48
N LEU A 485 19.02 -4.88 0.60
CA LEU A 485 18.08 -4.36 -0.40
C LEU A 485 18.75 -3.52 -1.53
N GLY A 486 20.09 -3.42 -1.56
CA GLY A 486 20.82 -2.63 -2.56
C GLY A 486 21.46 -1.34 -2.00
N GLY A 487 21.46 -1.18 -0.68
CA GLY A 487 21.96 -0.01 0.05
C GLY A 487 20.89 1.05 0.25
N PRO A 488 21.30 2.32 0.46
CA PRO A 488 20.46 3.43 0.10
C PRO A 488 20.19 3.45 -1.41
N ASP A 489 21.00 4.02 -2.30
CA ASP A 489 20.53 4.46 -3.64
C ASP A 489 20.21 3.37 -4.71
N GLY A 490 20.26 2.08 -4.40
CA GLY A 490 20.11 0.97 -5.35
C GLY A 490 18.72 0.71 -5.96
N ARG A 491 18.15 1.62 -6.77
CA ARG A 491 16.93 1.47 -7.64
C ARG A 491 15.53 1.30 -6.98
N VAL A 492 15.44 0.99 -5.69
CA VAL A 492 14.49 -0.03 -5.19
C VAL A 492 13.33 0.52 -4.26
N LEU A 493 13.49 1.41 -3.25
CA LEU A 493 12.40 1.96 -2.34
C LEU A 493 11.54 2.94 -3.12
N ARG A 494 12.10 3.49 -4.21
CA ARG A 494 11.38 4.31 -5.18
C ARG A 494 10.06 3.65 -5.57
N SER A 495 10.09 2.32 -5.73
CA SER A 495 8.94 1.46 -5.96
C SER A 495 8.06 1.33 -4.72
N VAL A 496 8.66 1.00 -3.58
CA VAL A 496 7.94 0.64 -2.36
C VAL A 496 8.60 1.24 -1.10
N PRO A 497 8.28 2.48 -0.72
CA PRO A 497 8.83 3.10 0.48
C PRO A 497 8.35 2.39 1.76
N GLY A 498 9.21 2.23 2.77
CA GLY A 498 8.88 1.66 4.09
C GLY A 498 9.19 0.17 4.27
N MET A 499 9.50 -0.54 3.20
CA MET A 499 9.89 -1.95 3.22
C MET A 499 11.07 -2.22 4.17
N ASP A 500 12.07 -1.35 4.14
CA ASP A 500 13.25 -1.40 4.99
C ASP A 500 12.89 -1.29 6.48
N ILE A 501 11.99 -0.36 6.80
CA ILE A 501 11.48 -0.12 8.15
C ILE A 501 10.74 -1.36 8.68
N MET A 502 9.81 -1.92 7.90
CA MET A 502 9.01 -3.09 8.31
C MET A 502 9.87 -4.36 8.42
N MET A 503 10.74 -4.64 7.45
CA MET A 503 11.66 -5.79 7.52
C MET A 503 12.65 -5.68 8.69
N ALA A 504 13.18 -4.49 8.98
CA ALA A 504 14.03 -4.27 10.13
C ALA A 504 13.27 -4.45 11.45
N GLY A 505 11.98 -4.09 11.47
CA GLY A 505 11.05 -4.40 12.55
C GLY A 505 10.95 -5.89 12.82
N PHE A 506 10.60 -6.68 11.79
CA PHE A 506 10.55 -8.15 11.89
C PHE A 506 11.88 -8.79 12.28
N MET A 507 13.02 -8.27 11.81
CA MET A 507 14.34 -8.72 12.26
C MET A 507 14.59 -8.39 13.74
N THR A 508 14.02 -7.30 14.25
CA THR A 508 14.17 -6.85 15.65
C THR A 508 13.21 -7.57 16.62
N LEU A 509 12.01 -7.96 16.16
CA LEU A 509 11.17 -8.94 16.87
C LEU A 509 11.93 -10.27 17.08
N GLY A 510 12.79 -10.65 16.13
CA GLY A 510 13.86 -11.64 16.32
C GLY A 510 13.45 -13.11 16.36
N ASP A 511 12.15 -13.40 16.48
CA ASP A 511 11.60 -14.74 16.48
C ASP A 511 11.63 -15.38 15.08
N SER A 512 11.44 -16.70 15.00
CA SER A 512 11.52 -17.43 13.73
C SER A 512 10.36 -17.17 12.75
N GLY A 513 9.19 -16.80 13.24
CA GLY A 513 8.04 -16.46 12.40
C GLY A 513 8.22 -15.09 11.74
N SER A 514 8.71 -14.10 12.48
CA SER A 514 9.04 -12.77 11.92
C SER A 514 10.27 -12.80 11.02
N THR A 515 11.39 -13.34 11.50
CA THR A 515 12.69 -13.23 10.81
C THR A 515 12.79 -14.04 9.52
N LEU A 516 11.91 -15.03 9.30
CA LEU A 516 11.84 -15.75 8.02
C LEU A 516 11.15 -14.96 6.91
N ILE A 517 10.30 -13.96 7.23
CA ILE A 517 9.53 -13.23 6.22
C ILE A 517 10.46 -12.46 5.26
N PRO A 518 11.38 -11.57 5.69
CA PRO A 518 12.27 -10.85 4.76
C PRO A 518 13.15 -11.78 3.92
N VAL A 519 13.57 -12.92 4.49
CA VAL A 519 14.46 -13.91 3.85
C VAL A 519 13.77 -14.61 2.68
N LEU A 520 12.61 -15.22 2.94
CA LEU A 520 11.84 -15.94 1.93
C LEU A 520 11.38 -15.01 0.81
N LEU A 521 11.07 -13.78 1.18
CA LEU A 521 10.54 -12.75 0.32
C LEU A 521 11.56 -12.20 -0.68
N ILE A 522 12.71 -11.71 -0.20
CA ILE A 522 13.75 -11.20 -1.12
C ILE A 522 14.35 -12.34 -1.97
N THR A 523 14.34 -13.57 -1.45
CA THR A 523 14.63 -14.77 -2.26
C THR A 523 13.64 -14.96 -3.41
N ALA A 524 12.35 -14.76 -3.17
CA ALA A 524 11.34 -14.85 -4.21
C ALA A 524 11.48 -13.69 -5.21
N VAL A 525 11.53 -12.43 -4.74
CA VAL A 525 11.69 -11.22 -5.55
C VAL A 525 12.86 -11.36 -6.52
N SER A 526 14.05 -11.72 -6.00
CA SER A 526 15.28 -11.88 -6.77
C SER A 526 15.23 -13.01 -7.83
N ALA A 527 14.30 -13.96 -7.69
CA ALA A 527 14.08 -15.05 -8.62
C ALA A 527 13.06 -14.73 -9.72
N PHE A 528 12.46 -13.54 -9.71
CA PHE A 528 11.51 -13.06 -10.72
C PHE A 528 11.95 -11.74 -11.37
N ILE A 529 12.39 -10.77 -10.57
CA ILE A 529 13.02 -9.53 -11.06
C ILE A 529 14.39 -9.39 -10.41
N GLN A 530 15.43 -9.36 -11.25
CA GLN A 530 16.80 -9.14 -10.81
C GLN A 530 17.05 -7.65 -10.57
N PHE A 531 17.39 -7.31 -9.34
CA PHE A 531 17.73 -5.95 -8.94
C PHE A 531 19.23 -5.80 -8.70
N PRO A 532 19.90 -4.81 -9.32
CA PRO A 532 21.32 -4.55 -9.06
C PRO A 532 21.57 -4.24 -7.57
N GLY A 533 22.46 -5.02 -6.94
CA GLY A 533 22.86 -4.83 -5.54
C GLY A 533 22.02 -5.57 -4.49
N VAL A 534 20.86 -6.13 -4.84
CA VAL A 534 20.01 -6.88 -3.90
C VAL A 534 20.58 -8.27 -3.61
N SER A 535 20.46 -8.71 -2.36
CA SER A 535 20.77 -10.07 -1.90
C SER A 535 19.75 -10.57 -0.88
N THR A 536 19.43 -11.86 -0.91
CA THR A 536 18.65 -12.52 0.16
C THR A 536 19.28 -12.25 1.54
N PRO A 537 18.52 -11.73 2.52
CA PRO A 537 19.01 -11.55 3.88
C PRO A 537 19.50 -12.84 4.53
N ASP A 538 20.71 -12.82 5.11
CA ASP A 538 21.23 -13.90 5.96
C ASP A 538 20.94 -13.58 7.43
N ILE A 539 20.08 -14.38 8.07
CA ILE A 539 19.69 -14.27 9.49
C ILE A 539 20.85 -14.31 10.49
N LEU A 540 22.07 -14.66 10.07
CA LEU A 540 23.28 -14.61 10.89
C LEU A 540 23.90 -13.20 10.95
N ASN A 541 23.54 -12.29 10.05
CA ASN A 541 23.98 -10.90 10.06
C ASN A 541 23.11 -9.98 10.94
N TYR A 542 22.00 -10.48 11.49
CA TYR A 542 20.98 -9.71 12.21
C TYR A 542 21.03 -9.90 13.73
N GLU A 543 20.77 -8.83 14.47
CA GLU A 543 20.62 -8.85 15.92
C GLU A 543 19.20 -9.26 16.28
N ARG A 544 19.05 -10.50 16.76
CA ARG A 544 17.78 -11.19 17.00
C ARG A 544 17.62 -11.69 18.44
N SER A 545 18.51 -11.30 19.35
CA SER A 545 18.46 -11.73 20.76
C SER A 545 17.24 -11.22 21.53
N LEU A 546 16.52 -10.23 20.99
CA LEU A 546 15.33 -9.64 21.62
C LEU A 546 14.06 -10.49 21.47
N ALA A 547 14.11 -11.65 20.80
CA ALA A 547 12.98 -12.57 20.64
C ALA A 547 12.32 -13.01 21.97
N GLN A 548 13.11 -13.07 23.05
CA GLN A 548 12.62 -13.39 24.39
C GLN A 548 11.86 -12.24 25.07
N TYR A 549 11.88 -11.04 24.47
CA TYR A 549 11.22 -9.84 24.96
C TYR A 549 10.14 -9.33 24.01
N LEU A 550 10.43 -9.18 22.70
CA LEU A 550 9.58 -8.45 21.76
C LEU A 550 8.63 -9.32 20.93
N GLY A 551 8.97 -10.59 20.65
CA GLY A 551 8.08 -11.48 19.89
C GLY A 551 6.82 -11.87 20.69
N PRO A 552 5.77 -12.46 20.08
CA PRO A 552 4.52 -12.80 20.76
C PRO A 552 4.64 -13.73 21.99
N GLY A 553 5.66 -14.58 21.99
CA GLY A 553 6.00 -15.48 23.11
C GLY A 553 7.11 -14.93 24.02
N GLY A 554 7.56 -13.69 23.79
CA GLY A 554 8.43 -12.95 24.68
C GLY A 554 7.65 -12.21 25.76
N ASP A 555 8.37 -11.78 26.79
CA ASP A 555 7.89 -11.09 27.98
C ASP A 555 8.68 -9.76 28.06
N ALA A 556 8.07 -8.66 27.62
CA ALA A 556 8.78 -7.41 27.40
C ALA A 556 9.08 -6.64 28.70
N ASP A 557 8.30 -6.82 29.77
CA ASP A 557 8.48 -6.11 31.03
C ASP A 557 8.97 -6.96 32.21
N GLY A 558 8.88 -8.29 32.12
CA GLY A 558 9.32 -9.25 33.12
C GLY A 558 8.25 -9.59 34.18
N ASP A 559 6.97 -9.35 33.93
CA ASP A 559 5.89 -9.73 34.86
C ASP A 559 5.54 -11.23 34.85
N GLY A 560 5.97 -11.96 33.81
CA GLY A 560 5.78 -13.40 33.63
C GLY A 560 4.62 -13.80 32.71
N PHE A 561 3.93 -12.85 32.09
CA PHE A 561 3.02 -13.06 30.96
C PHE A 561 3.76 -12.82 29.64
N THR A 562 3.20 -13.27 28.52
CA THR A 562 3.78 -12.96 27.20
C THR A 562 2.99 -11.86 26.49
N ASN A 563 3.66 -11.10 25.63
CA ASN A 563 3.07 -10.00 24.83
C ASN A 563 1.74 -10.40 24.17
N ARG A 564 1.63 -11.65 23.67
CA ARG A 564 0.37 -12.22 23.15
C ARG A 564 -0.77 -12.27 24.17
N GLN A 565 -0.51 -12.70 25.40
CA GLN A 565 -1.53 -12.83 26.45
C GLN A 565 -2.07 -11.45 26.86
N GLU A 566 -1.21 -10.44 26.82
CA GLU A 566 -1.57 -9.04 27.06
C GLU A 566 -2.34 -8.43 25.89
N TYR A 567 -1.90 -8.70 24.65
CA TYR A 567 -2.63 -8.32 23.44
C TYR A 567 -4.05 -8.89 23.45
N GLU A 568 -4.18 -10.20 23.69
CA GLU A 568 -5.47 -10.91 23.84
C GLU A 568 -6.41 -10.27 24.89
N GLN A 569 -5.84 -9.71 25.96
CA GLN A 569 -6.59 -9.14 27.08
C GLN A 569 -6.92 -7.64 26.89
N PHE A 570 -5.96 -6.83 26.43
CA PHE A 570 -6.05 -5.37 26.46
C PHE A 570 -6.37 -4.76 25.09
N PHE A 571 -5.98 -5.39 23.98
CA PHE A 571 -6.29 -4.87 22.64
C PHE A 571 -7.80 -4.77 22.40
N MET A 572 -8.58 -5.78 22.80
CA MET A 572 -10.03 -5.80 22.63
C MET A 572 -10.79 -4.75 23.49
N SER A 573 -10.14 -4.17 24.51
CA SER A 573 -10.77 -3.22 25.44
C SER A 573 -10.26 -1.78 25.33
N GLY A 574 -9.06 -1.56 24.78
CA GLY A 574 -8.52 -0.21 24.55
C GLY A 574 -7.57 -0.09 23.35
N GLY A 575 -7.60 -1.06 22.43
CA GLY A 575 -6.79 -1.07 21.21
C GLY A 575 -5.28 -1.20 21.48
N ARG A 576 -4.51 -0.87 20.43
CA ARG A 576 -3.05 -0.94 20.43
C ARG A 576 -2.38 -0.19 21.60
N GLU A 577 -2.89 0.99 21.95
CA GLU A 577 -2.35 1.79 23.06
C GLU A 577 -2.52 1.10 24.42
N ALA A 578 -3.64 0.40 24.64
CA ALA A 578 -3.85 -0.35 25.88
C ALA A 578 -2.98 -1.61 25.96
N TYR A 579 -2.73 -2.28 24.84
CA TYR A 579 -1.79 -3.38 24.75
C TYR A 579 -0.33 -2.93 25.03
N VAL A 580 0.20 -1.96 24.28
CA VAL A 580 1.60 -1.49 24.43
C VAL A 580 1.85 -0.92 25.83
N ARG A 581 0.84 -0.32 26.48
CA ARG A 581 0.92 0.15 27.87
C ARG A 581 0.94 -0.99 28.90
N ALA A 582 0.38 -2.16 28.58
CA ALA A 582 0.50 -3.34 29.43
C ALA A 582 1.91 -3.92 29.32
N ALA A 583 2.34 -4.25 28.10
CA ALA A 583 3.60 -4.94 27.80
C ALA A 583 4.90 -4.16 28.08
N LEU A 584 4.80 -3.01 28.75
CA LEU A 584 5.90 -2.17 29.21
C LEU A 584 5.71 -1.70 30.66
N ASN A 585 4.85 -2.37 31.44
CA ASN A 585 4.48 -1.96 32.79
C ASN A 585 4.09 -3.15 33.67
N PRO A 586 5.02 -3.69 34.50
CA PRO A 586 4.86 -4.95 35.23
C PRO A 586 3.96 -4.82 36.47
N SER A 587 2.99 -3.92 36.40
CA SER A 587 1.85 -3.73 37.31
C SER A 587 0.51 -3.84 36.58
N ILE A 588 0.48 -4.12 35.27
CA ILE A 588 -0.72 -4.23 34.42
C ILE A 588 -0.85 -5.67 33.87
N THR A 589 -0.61 -6.66 34.73
CA THR A 589 -0.77 -8.10 34.42
C THR A 589 -2.16 -8.44 33.84
N PRO A 590 -2.28 -9.30 32.83
CA PRO A 590 -3.54 -9.95 32.48
C PRO A 590 -4.19 -10.68 33.68
N PRO A 591 -5.52 -10.71 33.80
CA PRO A 591 -6.20 -11.51 34.82
C PRO A 591 -5.88 -13.01 34.63
N SER A 592 -5.12 -13.61 35.56
CA SER A 592 -4.64 -14.98 35.39
C SER A 592 -5.73 -16.03 35.59
N CYS A 593 -6.36 -16.50 34.50
CA CYS A 593 -7.22 -17.68 34.57
C CYS A 593 -6.54 -18.99 34.12
N ALA A 594 -5.83 -19.63 35.06
CA ALA A 594 -5.40 -21.02 34.88
C ALA A 594 -6.56 -22.04 34.98
N ASN A 595 -7.79 -21.60 35.31
CA ASN A 595 -8.92 -22.50 35.51
C ASN A 595 -9.71 -22.75 34.21
N THR A 596 -9.68 -24.00 33.76
CA THR A 596 -10.39 -24.47 32.56
C THR A 596 -11.51 -25.47 32.92
N GLN A 597 -11.85 -25.60 34.20
CA GLN A 597 -12.77 -26.63 34.70
C GLN A 597 -13.76 -26.09 35.75
N GLY A 598 -14.86 -26.83 35.90
CA GLY A 598 -15.88 -26.57 36.90
C GLY A 598 -15.47 -27.05 38.29
N GLY A 599 -16.24 -26.70 39.31
CA GLY A 599 -15.91 -27.08 40.68
C GLY A 599 -16.89 -26.58 41.71
N THR A 600 -16.59 -26.86 42.98
CA THR A 600 -17.30 -26.31 44.13
C THR A 600 -16.43 -25.25 44.79
N PHE A 601 -16.94 -24.03 44.85
CA PHE A 601 -16.28 -22.85 45.41
C PHE A 601 -17.17 -22.24 46.51
N ASP A 602 -16.62 -21.39 47.37
CA ASP A 602 -17.38 -20.72 48.43
C ASP A 602 -17.95 -19.38 47.97
N GLU A 603 -19.12 -19.02 48.49
CA GLU A 603 -19.72 -17.70 48.28
C GLU A 603 -18.77 -16.59 48.79
N GLY A 604 -18.51 -15.60 47.93
CA GLY A 604 -17.53 -14.53 48.15
C GLY A 604 -16.11 -14.81 47.64
N GLN A 605 -15.78 -16.02 47.19
CA GLN A 605 -14.49 -16.27 46.50
C GLN A 605 -14.48 -15.64 45.11
N ALA A 606 -13.29 -15.28 44.62
CA ALA A 606 -13.09 -14.98 43.21
C ALA A 606 -13.03 -16.29 42.40
N PHE A 607 -13.58 -16.27 41.19
CA PHE A 607 -13.62 -17.39 40.26
C PHE A 607 -13.34 -16.90 38.84
N CYS A 608 -12.90 -17.80 37.96
CA CYS A 608 -12.76 -17.52 36.54
C CYS A 608 -12.88 -18.81 35.71
N LEU A 609 -13.14 -18.66 34.41
CA LEU A 609 -12.99 -19.71 33.40
C LEU A 609 -12.29 -19.16 32.16
N GLY A 610 -11.21 -19.82 31.73
CA GLY A 610 -10.52 -19.53 30.47
C GLY A 610 -10.79 -20.59 29.40
N VAL A 611 -10.93 -20.17 28.15
CA VAL A 611 -11.01 -21.07 26.98
C VAL A 611 -9.62 -21.63 26.65
N PRO A 612 -9.40 -22.96 26.70
CA PRO A 612 -8.11 -23.56 26.39
C PRO A 612 -7.90 -23.82 24.89
N GLY A 613 -6.68 -23.59 24.40
CA GLY A 613 -6.22 -24.08 23.10
C GLY A 613 -5.80 -22.98 22.12
N GLN A 614 -6.40 -22.97 20.93
CA GLN A 614 -6.11 -22.03 19.86
C GLN A 614 -7.44 -21.47 19.32
N TYR A 615 -7.50 -20.15 19.17
CA TYR A 615 -8.71 -19.37 18.89
C TYR A 615 -8.39 -18.23 17.92
N ASP A 616 -9.42 -17.81 17.19
CA ASP A 616 -9.47 -16.64 16.34
C ASP A 616 -10.08 -15.47 17.14
N ILE A 617 -9.24 -14.50 17.50
CA ILE A 617 -9.63 -13.33 18.30
C ILE A 617 -10.61 -12.44 17.52
N ALA A 618 -10.46 -12.33 16.20
CA ALA A 618 -11.36 -11.57 15.35
C ALA A 618 -12.74 -12.23 15.22
N GLY A 619 -12.79 -13.56 15.33
CA GLY A 619 -14.03 -14.33 15.49
C GLY A 619 -14.74 -14.17 16.83
N GLY A 620 -14.09 -13.52 17.81
CA GLY A 620 -14.69 -13.09 19.07
C GLY A 620 -15.10 -14.21 20.02
N PHE A 621 -15.63 -13.79 21.18
CA PHE A 621 -16.13 -14.66 22.24
C PHE A 621 -17.48 -14.14 22.75
N GLN A 622 -18.37 -15.04 23.20
CA GLN A 622 -19.53 -14.71 24.02
C GLN A 622 -19.75 -15.83 25.04
N TRP A 623 -19.68 -15.48 26.33
CA TRP A 623 -19.97 -16.38 27.43
C TRP A 623 -21.48 -16.43 27.75
N TYR A 624 -21.92 -17.57 28.25
CA TYR A 624 -23.30 -17.90 28.63
C TYR A 624 -23.35 -18.53 30.03
N HIS A 625 -24.45 -18.30 30.75
CA HIS A 625 -24.76 -18.94 32.03
C HIS A 625 -26.16 -19.57 31.94
N ASN A 626 -26.24 -20.90 32.07
CA ASN A 626 -27.45 -21.71 31.89
C ASN A 626 -28.19 -21.45 30.55
N GLY A 627 -27.46 -21.05 29.51
CA GLY A 627 -27.98 -20.72 28.18
C GLY A 627 -28.34 -19.24 27.95
N ASP A 628 -28.34 -18.39 28.97
CA ASP A 628 -28.50 -16.93 28.81
C ASP A 628 -27.13 -16.25 28.63
N PRO A 629 -26.96 -15.30 27.68
CA PRO A 629 -25.68 -14.62 27.45
C PRO A 629 -25.30 -13.72 28.64
N ILE A 630 -24.01 -13.71 28.97
CA ILE A 630 -23.45 -12.91 30.07
C ILE A 630 -23.09 -11.50 29.59
N GLU A 631 -23.42 -10.50 30.40
CA GLU A 631 -22.97 -9.11 30.25
C GLU A 631 -22.05 -8.69 31.41
N ASP A 632 -20.98 -7.98 31.07
CA ASP A 632 -20.03 -7.41 32.03
C ASP A 632 -20.68 -6.37 32.95
N ASN A 633 -20.20 -6.33 34.20
CA ASN A 633 -20.70 -5.46 35.25
C ASN A 633 -19.61 -5.24 36.32
N GLY A 634 -19.89 -4.50 37.39
CA GLY A 634 -18.92 -4.22 38.46
C GLY A 634 -18.52 -5.43 39.35
N ARG A 635 -18.52 -6.64 38.80
CA ARG A 635 -18.23 -7.92 39.48
C ARG A 635 -17.90 -9.05 38.50
N ILE A 636 -18.56 -9.09 37.34
CA ILE A 636 -18.25 -10.02 36.23
C ILE A 636 -17.58 -9.23 35.12
N MET A 637 -16.44 -9.72 34.62
CA MET A 637 -15.71 -9.11 33.50
C MET A 637 -15.30 -10.20 32.50
N GLY A 638 -15.09 -9.83 31.24
CA GLY A 638 -14.57 -10.74 30.21
C GLY A 638 -15.63 -11.61 29.56
N SER A 639 -16.92 -11.23 29.60
CA SER A 639 -17.98 -11.96 28.91
C SER A 639 -17.82 -12.04 27.38
N ARG A 640 -16.87 -11.28 26.82
CA ARG A 640 -16.45 -11.27 25.41
C ARG A 640 -14.95 -11.44 25.19
N THR A 641 -14.24 -12.04 26.14
CA THR A 641 -12.81 -12.38 26.03
C THR A 641 -12.58 -13.88 26.29
N ARG A 642 -11.35 -14.35 26.07
CA ARG A 642 -10.93 -15.73 26.36
C ARG A 642 -11.24 -16.17 27.79
N ASP A 643 -11.10 -15.25 28.75
CA ASP A 643 -11.25 -15.53 30.19
C ASP A 643 -12.42 -14.73 30.78
N LEU A 644 -13.41 -15.43 31.33
CA LEU A 644 -14.50 -14.87 32.14
C LEU A 644 -14.06 -14.81 33.60
N HIS A 645 -14.14 -13.63 34.24
CA HIS A 645 -13.81 -13.43 35.65
C HIS A 645 -15.02 -13.02 36.47
N ILE A 646 -15.17 -13.60 37.66
CA ILE A 646 -16.20 -13.25 38.66
C ILE A 646 -15.49 -12.94 39.99
N HIS A 647 -15.34 -11.66 40.32
CA HIS A 647 -14.51 -11.20 41.45
C HIS A 647 -15.03 -11.60 42.84
N ALA A 648 -16.32 -11.89 42.97
CA ALA A 648 -16.93 -12.36 44.21
C ALA A 648 -18.19 -13.18 43.87
N LEU A 649 -18.09 -14.50 44.03
CA LEU A 649 -19.18 -15.43 43.78
C LEU A 649 -20.38 -15.19 44.69
N LYS A 650 -21.57 -15.51 44.18
CA LYS A 650 -22.86 -15.54 44.85
C LYS A 650 -23.51 -16.89 44.63
N ALA A 651 -24.42 -17.29 45.52
CA ALA A 651 -25.25 -18.49 45.31
C ALA A 651 -26.05 -18.48 43.99
N SER A 652 -26.28 -17.30 43.39
CA SER A 652 -26.92 -17.11 42.08
C SER A 652 -26.04 -17.46 40.87
N ASP A 653 -24.72 -17.60 41.06
CA ASP A 653 -23.78 -17.90 39.97
C ASP A 653 -23.57 -19.41 39.80
N ALA A 654 -24.20 -20.25 40.63
CA ALA A 654 -24.16 -21.69 40.43
C ALA A 654 -24.98 -22.07 39.19
N GLY A 655 -24.39 -22.87 38.31
CA GLY A 655 -24.98 -23.19 37.00
C GLY A 655 -23.94 -23.69 36.00
N GLU A 656 -24.39 -23.91 34.77
CA GLU A 656 -23.54 -24.33 33.64
C GLU A 656 -23.03 -23.09 32.90
N TYR A 657 -21.72 -23.05 32.61
CA TYR A 657 -21.06 -21.99 31.86
C TYR A 657 -20.58 -22.51 30.51
N GLU A 658 -20.86 -21.77 29.45
CA GLU A 658 -20.43 -22.08 28.08
C GLU A 658 -19.83 -20.83 27.43
N CYS A 659 -18.89 -21.02 26.49
CA CYS A 659 -18.43 -19.95 25.61
C CYS A 659 -18.61 -20.38 24.15
N ILE A 660 -19.20 -19.51 23.35
CA ILE A 660 -19.24 -19.60 21.89
C ILE A 660 -18.15 -18.67 21.36
N TYR A 661 -17.32 -19.12 20.42
CA TYR A 661 -16.16 -18.37 19.91
C TYR A 661 -15.78 -18.78 18.48
N ASP A 662 -14.79 -18.10 17.88
CA ASP A 662 -14.34 -18.26 16.49
C ASP A 662 -15.51 -18.17 15.48
N ASN A 663 -16.15 -17.01 15.37
CA ASN A 663 -17.26 -16.76 14.43
C ASN A 663 -18.43 -17.77 14.60
N GLU A 664 -18.78 -18.08 15.85
CA GLU A 664 -19.77 -19.10 16.24
C GLU A 664 -19.43 -20.55 15.79
N THR A 665 -18.20 -20.82 15.35
CA THR A 665 -17.79 -22.17 14.89
C THR A 665 -17.25 -23.08 15.99
N LYS A 666 -16.84 -22.53 17.14
CA LYS A 666 -16.32 -23.30 18.28
C LYS A 666 -17.14 -23.07 19.55
N HIS A 667 -17.16 -24.11 20.38
CA HIS A 667 -17.83 -24.13 21.69
C HIS A 667 -16.86 -24.62 22.78
N PHE A 668 -16.95 -24.04 23.96
CA PHE A 668 -16.28 -24.49 25.18
C PHE A 668 -17.32 -24.66 26.30
N GLY A 669 -17.20 -25.74 27.07
CA GLY A 669 -18.19 -26.16 28.07
C GLY A 669 -19.13 -27.27 27.57
N PRO A 670 -20.26 -27.52 28.26
CA PRO A 670 -20.70 -26.84 29.49
C PRO A 670 -19.79 -27.14 30.68
N VAL A 671 -19.53 -26.10 31.48
CA VAL A 671 -18.68 -26.16 32.67
C VAL A 671 -19.52 -25.87 33.92
N LEU A 672 -19.69 -26.87 34.79
CA LEU A 672 -20.58 -26.75 35.95
C LEU A 672 -19.88 -26.07 37.14
N LEU A 673 -20.39 -24.89 37.53
CA LEU A 673 -20.02 -24.18 38.74
C LEU A 673 -21.03 -24.47 39.87
N SER A 674 -20.52 -24.83 41.06
CA SER A 674 -21.30 -24.94 42.29
C SER A 674 -20.78 -23.94 43.33
N VAL A 675 -21.68 -23.15 43.92
CA VAL A 675 -21.32 -22.14 44.94
C VAL A 675 -21.91 -22.52 46.31
N THR A 676 -21.05 -22.66 47.31
CA THR A 676 -21.41 -23.04 48.68
C THR A 676 -21.62 -21.80 49.54
N SER A 677 -22.88 -21.52 49.88
CA SER A 677 -23.24 -20.43 50.79
C SER A 677 -22.97 -20.80 52.25
N HIS A 678 -21.84 -20.35 52.79
CA HIS A 678 -21.49 -20.52 54.20
C HIS A 678 -22.33 -19.61 55.11
N THR A 679 -23.52 -20.09 55.51
CA THR A 679 -24.25 -19.44 56.61
C THR A 679 -23.40 -19.46 57.88
N PRO A 680 -23.17 -18.32 58.56
CA PRO A 680 -22.32 -18.28 59.74
C PRO A 680 -22.98 -19.11 60.84
N ALA A 681 -22.32 -20.22 61.21
CA ALA A 681 -22.86 -21.15 62.18
C ALA A 681 -23.15 -20.44 63.52
N VAL A 682 -24.44 -20.30 63.84
CA VAL A 682 -24.89 -19.71 65.12
C VAL A 682 -24.43 -20.66 66.23
N GLY A 683 -23.27 -20.34 66.80
CA GLY A 683 -22.56 -21.24 67.69
C GLY A 683 -23.43 -21.71 68.86
N MET A 684 -23.31 -23.00 69.22
CA MET A 684 -24.16 -23.64 70.24
C MET A 684 -24.22 -22.87 71.57
N SER A 685 -23.20 -22.06 71.88
CA SER A 685 -23.17 -21.04 72.92
C SER A 685 -24.46 -20.21 73.03
N GLY A 686 -25.06 -19.79 71.91
CA GLY A 686 -26.29 -18.99 71.88
C GLY A 686 -27.54 -19.79 72.29
N LEU A 687 -27.65 -21.03 71.83
CA LEU A 687 -28.75 -21.95 72.20
C LEU A 687 -28.69 -22.34 73.68
N CYS A 688 -27.48 -22.52 74.24
CA CYS A 688 -27.29 -22.76 75.66
C CYS A 688 -27.76 -21.57 76.54
N VAL A 689 -27.61 -20.32 76.06
CA VAL A 689 -28.05 -19.12 76.80
C VAL A 689 -29.58 -19.02 76.87
N LEU A 690 -30.31 -19.30 75.78
CA LEU A 690 -31.78 -19.35 75.85
C LEU A 690 -32.30 -20.51 76.71
N ALA A 691 -31.66 -21.68 76.66
CA ALA A 691 -32.01 -22.81 77.52
C ALA A 691 -31.82 -22.49 79.01
N ALA A 692 -30.70 -21.83 79.37
CA ALA A 692 -30.44 -21.40 80.74
C ALA A 692 -31.47 -20.38 81.26
N ALA A 693 -31.88 -19.42 80.42
CA ALA A 693 -32.89 -18.41 80.80
C ALA A 693 -34.26 -19.04 81.14
N LEU A 694 -34.71 -20.04 80.38
CA LEU A 694 -35.99 -20.73 80.62
C LEU A 694 -35.97 -21.58 81.90
N VAL A 695 -34.84 -22.23 82.22
CA VAL A 695 -34.72 -23.03 83.46
C VAL A 695 -34.58 -22.13 84.70
N ALA A 696 -33.84 -21.02 84.62
CA ALA A 696 -33.68 -20.07 85.72
C ALA A 696 -35.03 -19.40 86.10
N GLY A 697 -35.85 -19.05 85.10
CA GLY A 697 -37.17 -18.46 85.33
C GLY A 697 -38.16 -19.37 86.06
N ALA A 698 -38.08 -20.69 85.85
CA ALA A 698 -38.92 -21.67 86.53
C ALA A 698 -38.51 -21.91 87.99
N ALA A 699 -37.21 -21.97 88.27
CA ALA A 699 -36.70 -22.23 89.62
C ALA A 699 -37.01 -21.10 90.63
N ALA A 700 -37.06 -19.84 90.17
CA ALA A 700 -37.28 -18.67 91.01
C ALA A 700 -38.71 -18.53 91.58
N ARG A 701 -39.68 -19.35 91.15
CA ARG A 701 -41.09 -19.25 91.57
C ARG A 701 -41.57 -20.32 92.56
N LEU A 702 -40.70 -21.24 93.00
CA LEU A 702 -41.08 -22.38 93.88
C LEU A 702 -40.27 -22.49 95.19
N ARG A 703 -39.47 -21.48 95.56
CA ARG A 703 -38.86 -21.38 96.90
C ARG A 703 -38.94 -19.96 97.46
N GLY A 704 -40.14 -19.58 97.91
CA GLY A 704 -40.37 -18.37 98.68
C GLY A 704 -41.77 -18.33 99.28
N LYS A 705 -41.83 -18.38 100.62
CA LYS A 705 -43.01 -18.24 101.48
C LYS A 705 -43.95 -19.47 101.57
N CYS A 706 -44.51 -19.83 102.73
CA CYS A 706 -44.41 -19.27 104.10
C CYS A 706 -44.65 -17.75 104.21
#